data_AF-A0A4V3WBC1-F1
#
_entry.id   AF-A0A4V3WBC1-F1
#
_cell.length_a   1.000
_cell.length_b   1.000
_cell.length_c   1.000
_cell.angle_alpha   90.00
_cell.angle_beta   90.00
_cell.angle_gamma   90.00
#
_symmetry.space_group_name_H-M   'P 1'
#
loop_
_entity.id
_entity.type
_entity.pdbx_description
1 polymer ?
#
loop_
_entity_poly.entity_id
_entity_poly.type
_entity_poly.pdbx_seq_one_letter_code
_entity_poly.pdbx_strand_id
1 'polypeptide(L)'
;MPHGVSLTGPTAVNHASAPAGLAWRTRETTRQLLHALLVALAITLLTGLALWLGPPHGPLVQVLLSAHLVAGVLALILLAAFATVHLRDGREPPACVALPLLLLKNCRHDRTVRHRLIGHGLLWALALVLLSGLAIAAPAVLYLAGNPATLPYGAHVWLLDVHRWAAPFAVAGLLAHLRRTRGAPQRAAWRPFGLACMGCMALGTALWAALPPDRALGVVVARDMPFYSLPFGDHPFAPGEWKTADGGLVNWRGVPSARSCGECHRREFMEWSASMHAISDRDLIYDASVRENVAASRAGAQHGTEKGRWCESCHNPLGTLTGFVTPLPSVQETEALEEGVGCVVCHTATHPEPLAGNGALTSHINGVRRSVHPAMIMAAPSRHALDMQARRDAPHMGESGLCGACHTEIRMPVVAGQHPLHFQETYDEWRRSPFAAQGVQCQDCHMARDPASYIAALKRGERPRRTVSHRIPGNNYLLSDPDLPGGLTHTLRGGSPGGINRLFQRAEYHDELRETRRQVLGLLEAAAELSIHSASTGGGDLALTVEVRNTGAGHALPTGPLDQRHMWLEVEVLDGAGRTLHHSGAFDGTSGAIDPTAPMWVKHMLDDAGRIDLRHLLFDTDRLVYPRKPIAAGAAERIGYAVALPPDARAPYTVRARLWYRLAFEPILENIGRQGMGEIETVIPPVLMQTAERVLQPAPLARAEAAR
;
A
#
# COMPACT_ATOMS: atom_id res chain seq x y z
N MET A 1 0.34 -104.25 -30.16
CA MET A 1 -0.18 -104.60 -31.51
C MET A 1 -1.47 -103.78 -31.75
N PRO A 2 -1.91 -103.53 -32.99
CA PRO A 2 -1.35 -102.52 -33.90
C PRO A 2 -2.49 -101.65 -34.51
N HIS A 3 -2.35 -100.73 -35.48
CA HIS A 3 -1.26 -100.19 -36.31
C HIS A 3 -1.34 -98.64 -36.31
N GLY A 4 -0.48 -97.95 -37.06
CA GLY A 4 -0.76 -96.62 -37.60
C GLY A 4 -0.25 -96.49 -39.04
N VAL A 5 -0.81 -95.57 -39.84
CA VAL A 5 -0.19 -94.94 -41.02
C VAL A 5 -0.79 -93.53 -41.20
N SER A 6 0.04 -92.53 -40.90
CA SER A 6 0.40 -91.35 -41.71
C SER A 6 -0.64 -90.55 -42.52
N LEU A 7 -0.65 -89.23 -42.31
CA LEU A 7 -0.26 -88.24 -43.34
C LEU A 7 0.39 -87.02 -42.65
N THR A 8 1.45 -86.47 -43.24
CA THR A 8 2.39 -85.54 -42.58
C THR A 8 2.28 -84.09 -43.05
N GLY A 9 2.37 -83.14 -42.12
CA GLY A 9 2.62 -81.72 -42.43
C GLY A 9 2.44 -80.80 -41.21
N PRO A 10 3.51 -80.37 -40.51
CA PRO A 10 3.39 -79.45 -39.38
C PRO A 10 3.45 -77.99 -39.84
N THR A 11 2.31 -77.30 -39.83
CA THR A 11 2.28 -75.83 -39.82
C THR A 11 2.69 -75.32 -38.44
N ALA A 12 3.69 -74.43 -38.39
CA ALA A 12 4.19 -73.88 -37.14
C ALA A 12 3.15 -72.97 -36.47
N VAL A 13 2.95 -73.14 -35.16
CA VAL A 13 2.25 -72.17 -34.32
C VAL A 13 3.26 -71.56 -33.36
N ASN A 14 3.52 -70.26 -33.55
CA ASN A 14 4.44 -69.50 -32.71
C ASN A 14 3.98 -69.48 -31.25
N HIS A 15 4.91 -69.74 -30.32
CA HIS A 15 4.74 -69.31 -28.94
C HIS A 15 4.76 -67.77 -28.89
N ALA A 16 3.61 -67.16 -28.67
CA ALA A 16 3.52 -65.75 -28.34
C ALA A 16 4.22 -65.51 -26.98
N SER A 17 5.36 -64.83 -27.01
CA SER A 17 6.12 -64.46 -25.83
C SER A 17 5.33 -63.45 -24.99
N ALA A 18 5.32 -63.65 -23.67
CA ALA A 18 4.80 -62.66 -22.74
C ALA A 18 5.61 -61.35 -22.86
N PRO A 19 4.98 -60.16 -22.83
CA PRO A 19 5.70 -58.91 -22.97
C PRO A 19 6.67 -58.73 -21.81
N ALA A 20 7.92 -58.39 -22.13
CA ALA A 20 8.99 -58.22 -21.15
C ALA A 20 8.62 -57.15 -20.12
N GLY A 21 8.30 -57.58 -18.91
CA GLY A 21 8.16 -56.68 -17.77
C GLY A 21 9.50 -56.00 -17.48
N LEU A 22 9.49 -54.67 -17.33
CA LEU A 22 10.67 -53.89 -16.97
C LEU A 22 11.42 -54.54 -15.79
N ALA A 23 12.74 -54.78 -15.93
CA ALA A 23 13.52 -55.65 -15.06
C ALA A 23 13.51 -55.26 -13.55
N TRP A 24 13.16 -54.02 -13.23
CA TRP A 24 13.06 -53.51 -11.86
C TRP A 24 11.74 -53.88 -11.13
N ARG A 25 10.83 -54.60 -11.79
CA ARG A 25 9.45 -54.83 -11.31
C ARG A 25 9.32 -56.01 -10.35
N THR A 26 9.85 -55.87 -9.12
CA THR A 26 9.77 -56.90 -8.07
C THR A 26 8.88 -56.45 -6.90
N ARG A 27 8.38 -57.41 -6.10
CA ARG A 27 7.69 -57.11 -4.83
C ARG A 27 8.55 -56.28 -3.88
N GLU A 28 9.87 -56.45 -3.93
CA GLU A 28 10.81 -55.72 -3.11
C GLU A 28 10.94 -54.27 -3.57
N THR A 29 10.96 -54.01 -4.88
CA THR A 29 10.94 -52.64 -5.43
C THR A 29 9.68 -51.87 -5.04
N THR A 30 8.50 -52.51 -5.10
CA THR A 30 7.24 -51.89 -4.64
C THR A 30 7.27 -51.58 -3.15
N ARG A 31 7.91 -52.44 -2.35
CA ARG A 31 8.12 -52.22 -0.91
C ARG A 31 9.09 -51.07 -0.65
N GLN A 32 10.18 -50.97 -1.41
CA GLN A 32 11.17 -49.89 -1.27
C GLN A 32 10.57 -48.52 -1.64
N LEU A 33 9.83 -48.45 -2.75
CA LEU A 33 9.06 -47.26 -3.15
C LEU A 33 8.06 -46.84 -2.05
N LEU A 34 7.35 -47.80 -1.44
CA LEU A 34 6.43 -47.52 -0.34
C LEU A 34 7.15 -46.99 0.90
N HIS A 35 8.30 -47.53 1.28
CA HIS A 35 9.07 -47.02 2.42
C HIS A 35 9.58 -45.59 2.16
N ALA A 36 10.15 -45.33 0.98
CA ALA A 36 10.61 -43.99 0.60
C ALA A 36 9.45 -42.98 0.60
N LEU A 37 8.28 -43.37 0.04
CA LEU A 37 7.07 -42.55 0.05
C LEU A 37 6.59 -42.25 1.48
N LEU A 38 6.57 -43.26 2.36
CA LEU A 38 6.19 -43.08 3.77
C LEU A 38 7.15 -42.15 4.52
N VAL A 39 8.46 -42.20 4.24
CA VAL A 39 9.44 -41.26 4.82
C VAL A 39 9.20 -39.84 4.32
N ALA A 40 8.99 -39.64 3.02
CA ALA A 40 8.68 -38.32 2.47
C ALA A 40 7.37 -37.74 3.05
N LEU A 41 6.33 -38.56 3.17
CA LEU A 41 5.05 -38.18 3.80
C LEU A 41 5.16 -37.94 5.32
N ALA A 42 6.11 -38.59 6.01
CA ALA A 42 6.41 -38.29 7.42
C ALA A 42 6.98 -36.87 7.55
N ILE A 43 7.94 -36.52 6.70
CA ILE A 43 8.59 -35.21 6.70
C ILE A 43 7.57 -34.12 6.37
N THR A 44 6.75 -34.27 5.33
CA THR A 44 5.71 -33.27 5.00
C THR A 44 4.68 -33.11 6.12
N LEU A 45 4.23 -34.20 6.74
CA LEU A 45 3.26 -34.14 7.84
C LEU A 45 3.85 -33.43 9.07
N LEU A 46 5.07 -33.77 9.49
CA LEU A 46 5.71 -33.16 10.66
C LEU A 46 6.05 -31.69 10.42
N THR A 47 6.64 -31.36 9.27
CA THR A 47 6.96 -29.96 8.90
C THR A 47 5.70 -29.13 8.71
N GLY A 48 4.66 -29.67 8.08
CA GLY A 48 3.38 -28.99 7.88
C GLY A 48 2.63 -28.76 9.19
N LEU A 49 2.64 -29.74 10.10
CA LEU A 49 2.08 -29.58 11.45
C LEU A 49 2.88 -28.55 12.27
N ALA A 50 4.21 -28.54 12.17
CA ALA A 50 5.05 -27.54 12.81
C ALA A 50 4.85 -26.13 12.22
N LEU A 51 4.58 -25.99 10.93
CA LEU A 51 4.21 -24.72 10.28
C LEU A 51 2.79 -24.27 10.64
N TRP A 52 1.91 -25.19 11.05
CA TRP A 52 0.53 -24.88 11.45
C TRP A 52 0.40 -24.54 12.95
N LEU A 53 1.16 -25.22 13.81
CA LEU A 53 1.14 -25.01 15.28
C LEU A 53 2.27 -24.10 15.80
N GLY A 54 3.33 -23.91 15.02
CA GLY A 54 4.57 -23.27 15.48
C GLY A 54 4.45 -21.75 15.69
N PRO A 55 5.43 -21.16 16.38
CA PRO A 55 5.47 -19.71 16.57
C PRO A 55 5.56 -18.99 15.21
N PRO A 56 4.96 -17.79 15.10
CA PRO A 56 4.68 -17.17 13.82
C PRO A 56 5.90 -16.89 12.93
N HIS A 57 7.11 -16.69 13.48
CA HIS A 57 8.29 -16.30 12.69
C HIS A 57 9.59 -17.00 13.17
N GLY A 58 10.56 -17.21 12.27
CA GLY A 58 11.88 -17.79 12.62
C GLY A 58 12.70 -18.21 11.39
N PRO A 59 14.03 -18.40 11.50
CA PRO A 59 14.82 -19.11 10.48
C PRO A 59 14.34 -20.57 10.37
N LEU A 60 13.85 -21.11 11.50
CA LEU A 60 13.11 -22.37 11.58
C LEU A 60 11.96 -22.45 10.58
N VAL A 61 11.19 -21.38 10.37
CA VAL A 61 10.06 -21.38 9.42
C VAL A 61 10.57 -21.56 7.98
N GLN A 62 11.69 -20.93 7.61
CA GLN A 62 12.29 -21.13 6.30
C GLN A 62 12.80 -22.57 6.13
N VAL A 63 13.48 -23.13 7.14
CA VAL A 63 13.98 -24.51 7.10
C VAL A 63 12.82 -25.52 7.05
N LEU A 64 11.78 -25.33 7.85
CA LEU A 64 10.58 -26.16 7.85
C LEU A 64 9.85 -26.09 6.51
N LEU A 65 9.67 -24.89 5.93
CA LEU A 65 9.01 -24.71 4.63
C LEU A 65 9.83 -25.30 3.49
N SER A 66 11.15 -25.10 3.46
CA SER A 66 12.04 -25.74 2.48
C SER A 66 11.99 -27.26 2.58
N ALA A 67 12.07 -27.81 3.79
CA ALA A 67 11.97 -29.26 4.03
C ALA A 67 10.58 -29.80 3.63
N HIS A 68 9.51 -29.05 3.90
CA HIS A 68 8.14 -29.38 3.50
C HIS A 68 7.99 -29.43 1.98
N LEU A 69 8.48 -28.41 1.27
CA LEU A 69 8.41 -28.32 -0.19
C LEU A 69 9.21 -29.44 -0.87
N VAL A 70 10.47 -29.65 -0.45
CA VAL A 70 11.33 -30.72 -1.00
C VAL A 70 10.73 -32.09 -0.73
N ALA A 71 10.29 -32.37 0.50
CA ALA A 71 9.64 -33.64 0.82
C ALA A 71 8.30 -33.84 0.10
N GLY A 72 7.55 -32.75 -0.17
CA GLY A 72 6.31 -32.78 -0.93
C GLY A 72 6.53 -33.16 -2.39
N VAL A 73 7.52 -32.57 -3.05
CA VAL A 73 7.92 -32.93 -4.42
C VAL A 73 8.41 -34.38 -4.48
N LEU A 74 9.25 -34.81 -3.54
CA LEU A 74 9.71 -36.20 -3.45
C LEU A 74 8.53 -37.17 -3.23
N ALA A 75 7.60 -36.84 -2.32
CA ALA A 75 6.40 -37.64 -2.09
C ALA A 75 5.51 -37.74 -3.33
N LEU A 76 5.37 -36.66 -4.12
CA LEU A 76 4.61 -36.68 -5.37
C LEU A 76 5.27 -37.57 -6.43
N ILE A 77 6.59 -37.47 -6.62
CA ILE A 77 7.34 -38.33 -7.55
C ILE A 77 7.23 -39.81 -7.14
N LEU A 78 7.42 -40.10 -5.85
CA LEU A 78 7.34 -41.46 -5.30
C LEU A 78 5.91 -42.03 -5.35
N LEU A 79 4.89 -41.19 -5.14
CA LEU A 79 3.49 -41.59 -5.26
C LEU A 79 3.13 -41.90 -6.72
N ALA A 80 3.58 -41.08 -7.68
CA ALA A 80 3.36 -41.32 -9.11
C ALA A 80 4.04 -42.61 -9.59
N ALA A 81 5.29 -42.86 -9.15
CA ALA A 81 5.99 -44.11 -9.41
C ALA A 81 5.27 -45.31 -8.78
N PHE A 82 4.91 -45.23 -7.50
CA PHE A 82 4.19 -46.29 -6.78
C PHE A 82 2.84 -46.61 -7.43
N ALA A 83 2.04 -45.59 -7.76
CA ALA A 83 0.75 -45.74 -8.42
C ALA A 83 0.90 -46.36 -9.81
N THR A 84 1.90 -45.94 -10.60
CA THR A 84 2.17 -46.50 -11.94
C THR A 84 2.51 -47.98 -11.88
N VAL A 85 3.35 -48.40 -10.92
CA VAL A 85 3.65 -49.82 -10.68
C VAL A 85 2.39 -50.59 -10.29
N HIS A 86 1.65 -50.06 -9.32
CA HIS A 86 0.47 -50.71 -8.77
C HIS A 86 -0.65 -50.91 -9.81
N LEU A 87 -0.87 -49.91 -10.68
CA LEU A 87 -1.82 -49.97 -11.79
C LEU A 87 -1.36 -50.95 -12.87
N ARG A 88 -0.08 -50.91 -13.26
CA ARG A 88 0.45 -51.83 -14.27
C ARG A 88 0.44 -53.29 -13.82
N ASP A 89 0.48 -53.56 -12.52
CA ASP A 89 0.37 -54.90 -11.91
C ASP A 89 -0.99 -55.60 -12.14
N GLY A 90 -1.94 -54.95 -12.83
CA GLY A 90 -3.15 -55.60 -13.35
C GLY A 90 -4.16 -56.03 -12.29
N ARG A 91 -3.96 -55.61 -11.03
CA ARG A 91 -4.82 -55.97 -9.88
C ARG A 91 -6.05 -55.08 -9.75
N GLU A 92 -6.02 -53.88 -10.34
CA GLU A 92 -7.12 -52.92 -10.37
C GLU A 92 -7.29 -52.33 -11.79
N PRO A 93 -8.51 -52.29 -12.35
CA PRO A 93 -8.76 -51.61 -13.62
C PRO A 93 -8.56 -50.09 -13.49
N PRO A 94 -7.97 -49.39 -14.49
CA PRO A 94 -7.81 -47.93 -14.46
C PRO A 94 -9.13 -47.17 -14.22
N ALA A 95 -10.24 -47.67 -14.78
CA ALA A 95 -11.57 -47.09 -14.58
C ALA A 95 -12.04 -47.13 -13.11
N CYS A 96 -11.67 -48.15 -12.34
CA CYS A 96 -12.01 -48.26 -10.91
C CYS A 96 -11.19 -47.29 -10.05
N VAL A 97 -10.00 -46.91 -10.51
CA VAL A 97 -9.15 -45.91 -9.84
C VAL A 97 -9.61 -44.50 -10.17
N ALA A 98 -9.94 -44.25 -11.45
CA ALA A 98 -10.47 -42.98 -11.94
C ALA A 98 -11.86 -42.65 -11.35
N LEU A 99 -12.72 -43.65 -11.19
CA LEU A 99 -14.07 -43.48 -10.63
C LEU A 99 -14.35 -44.53 -9.53
N PRO A 100 -13.84 -44.32 -8.29
CA PRO A 100 -13.99 -45.28 -7.18
C PRO A 100 -15.46 -45.60 -6.84
N LEU A 101 -16.39 -44.70 -7.17
CA LEU A 101 -17.82 -44.88 -7.00
C LEU A 101 -18.38 -46.14 -7.72
N LEU A 102 -17.72 -46.61 -8.79
CA LEU A 102 -18.09 -47.85 -9.49
C LEU A 102 -18.04 -49.09 -8.58
N LEU A 103 -17.17 -49.07 -7.56
CA LEU A 103 -17.02 -50.16 -6.58
C LEU A 103 -18.11 -50.14 -5.48
N LEU A 104 -18.90 -49.06 -5.36
CA LEU A 104 -19.90 -48.92 -4.28
C LEU A 104 -21.01 -49.97 -4.35
N LYS A 105 -21.40 -50.44 -5.54
CA LYS A 105 -22.46 -51.44 -5.72
C LYS A 105 -22.22 -52.73 -4.92
N ASN A 106 -20.95 -53.14 -4.79
CA ASN A 106 -20.56 -54.38 -4.10
C ASN A 106 -20.02 -54.13 -2.66
N CYS A 107 -19.90 -52.87 -2.25
CA CYS A 107 -19.28 -52.43 -0.99
C CYS A 107 -19.98 -52.96 0.28
N ARG A 108 -21.30 -53.17 0.26
CA ARG A 108 -22.03 -53.68 1.44
C ARG A 108 -21.64 -55.12 1.79
N HIS A 109 -21.37 -55.96 0.81
CA HIS A 109 -21.24 -57.42 0.99
C HIS A 109 -19.79 -57.93 0.98
N ASP A 110 -18.88 -57.33 0.21
CA ASP A 110 -17.49 -57.81 0.12
C ASP A 110 -16.49 -56.98 0.96
N ARG A 111 -15.78 -57.66 1.88
CA ARG A 111 -14.69 -57.06 2.68
C ARG A 111 -13.54 -56.55 1.80
N THR A 112 -13.27 -57.20 0.68
CA THR A 112 -12.21 -56.89 -0.28
C THR A 112 -12.51 -55.60 -1.02
N VAL A 113 -13.72 -55.47 -1.57
CA VAL A 113 -14.19 -54.22 -2.22
C VAL A 113 -14.15 -53.03 -1.27
N ARG A 114 -14.58 -53.20 0.00
CA ARG A 114 -14.42 -52.15 1.02
C ARG A 114 -12.97 -51.74 1.23
N HIS A 115 -12.05 -52.70 1.24
CA HIS A 115 -10.64 -52.42 1.44
C HIS A 115 -10.03 -51.65 0.25
N ARG A 116 -10.37 -52.04 -0.99
CA ARG A 116 -9.99 -51.32 -2.23
C ARG A 116 -10.51 -49.89 -2.24
N LEU A 117 -11.79 -49.68 -1.91
CA LEU A 117 -12.41 -48.35 -1.79
C LEU A 117 -11.66 -47.42 -0.82
N ILE A 118 -11.21 -47.93 0.33
CA ILE A 118 -10.40 -47.15 1.29
C ILE A 118 -9.02 -46.83 0.70
N GLY A 119 -8.40 -47.76 -0.02
CA GLY A 119 -7.14 -47.54 -0.73
C GLY A 119 -7.24 -46.45 -1.80
N HIS A 120 -8.32 -46.46 -2.61
CA HIS A 120 -8.57 -45.40 -3.58
C HIS A 120 -8.89 -44.06 -2.91
N GLY A 121 -9.70 -44.04 -1.86
CA GLY A 121 -9.97 -42.82 -1.08
C GLY A 121 -8.70 -42.21 -0.49
N LEU A 122 -7.78 -43.04 0.01
CA LEU A 122 -6.45 -42.61 0.46
C LEU A 122 -5.59 -42.07 -0.68
N LEU A 123 -5.56 -42.75 -1.84
CA LEU A 123 -4.82 -42.29 -3.02
C LEU A 123 -5.30 -40.91 -3.48
N TRP A 124 -6.62 -40.71 -3.57
CA TRP A 124 -7.23 -39.42 -3.94
C TRP A 124 -7.00 -38.34 -2.89
N ALA A 125 -7.05 -38.67 -1.58
CA ALA A 125 -6.72 -37.73 -0.52
C ALA A 125 -5.24 -37.30 -0.56
N LEU A 126 -4.30 -38.24 -0.76
CA LEU A 126 -2.88 -37.92 -0.92
C LEU A 126 -2.62 -37.10 -2.19
N ALA A 127 -3.26 -37.44 -3.31
CA ALA A 127 -3.17 -36.66 -4.53
C ALA A 127 -3.70 -35.22 -4.32
N LEU A 128 -4.85 -35.06 -3.65
CA LEU A 128 -5.40 -33.73 -3.34
C LEU A 128 -4.44 -32.90 -2.47
N VAL A 129 -3.85 -33.48 -1.42
CA VAL A 129 -2.86 -32.79 -0.57
C VAL A 129 -1.63 -32.38 -1.37
N LEU A 130 -1.05 -33.28 -2.15
CA LEU A 130 0.19 -33.02 -2.88
C LEU A 130 0.00 -32.05 -4.06
N LEU A 131 -1.11 -32.16 -4.79
CA LEU A 131 -1.44 -31.27 -5.91
C LEU A 131 -1.86 -29.87 -5.43
N SER A 132 -2.60 -29.76 -4.32
CA SER A 132 -2.89 -28.45 -3.71
C SER A 132 -1.61 -27.78 -3.18
N GLY A 133 -0.71 -28.55 -2.54
CA GLY A 133 0.60 -28.04 -2.11
C GLY A 133 1.45 -27.54 -3.28
N LEU A 134 1.49 -28.29 -4.38
CA LEU A 134 2.18 -27.87 -5.61
C LEU A 134 1.55 -26.61 -6.23
N ALA A 135 0.22 -26.49 -6.25
CA ALA A 135 -0.48 -25.31 -6.76
C ALA A 135 -0.22 -24.05 -5.92
N ILE A 136 -0.08 -24.19 -4.60
CA ILE A 136 0.32 -23.09 -3.69
C ILE A 136 1.78 -22.69 -3.94
N ALA A 137 2.66 -23.65 -4.17
CA ALA A 137 4.09 -23.42 -4.38
C ALA A 137 4.46 -22.97 -5.81
N ALA A 138 3.57 -23.14 -6.80
CA ALA A 138 3.84 -22.81 -8.20
C ALA A 138 4.35 -21.37 -8.44
N PRO A 139 3.81 -20.30 -7.79
CA PRO A 139 4.34 -18.94 -7.89
C PRO A 139 5.81 -18.81 -7.47
N ALA A 140 6.27 -19.60 -6.50
CA ALA A 140 7.66 -19.60 -6.08
C ALA A 140 8.59 -20.20 -7.15
N VAL A 141 8.13 -21.26 -7.84
CA VAL A 141 8.85 -21.87 -8.97
C VAL A 141 8.89 -20.91 -10.17
N LEU A 142 7.78 -20.24 -10.47
CA LEU A 142 7.72 -19.23 -11.53
C LEU A 142 8.65 -18.05 -11.22
N TYR A 143 8.67 -17.54 -9.99
CA TYR A 143 9.60 -16.50 -9.54
C TYR A 143 11.06 -16.93 -9.77
N LEU A 144 11.43 -18.15 -9.35
CA LEU A 144 12.78 -18.70 -9.56
C LEU A 144 13.13 -18.89 -11.05
N ALA A 145 12.13 -19.01 -11.93
CA ALA A 145 12.29 -19.03 -13.38
C ALA A 145 12.27 -17.63 -14.03
N GLY A 146 12.33 -16.55 -13.22
CA GLY A 146 12.33 -15.16 -13.70
C GLY A 146 10.94 -14.59 -14.02
N ASN A 147 9.86 -15.27 -13.64
CA ASN A 147 8.48 -14.85 -13.89
C ASN A 147 7.72 -14.67 -12.57
N PRO A 148 7.69 -13.47 -11.96
CA PRO A 148 7.10 -13.22 -10.64
C PRO A 148 5.55 -13.17 -10.65
N ALA A 149 4.91 -14.11 -11.36
CA ALA A 149 3.45 -14.20 -11.43
C ALA A 149 2.85 -14.69 -10.10
N THR A 150 1.95 -13.89 -9.53
CA THR A 150 1.16 -14.26 -8.34
C THR A 150 -0.13 -14.99 -8.71
N LEU A 151 -0.66 -15.82 -7.81
CA LEU A 151 -2.04 -16.31 -7.90
C LEU A 151 -3.04 -15.15 -7.81
N PRO A 152 -4.24 -15.25 -8.44
CA PRO A 152 -5.33 -14.30 -8.25
C PRO A 152 -5.63 -14.07 -6.77
N TYR A 153 -6.00 -12.83 -6.42
CA TYR A 153 -6.30 -12.46 -5.03
C TYR A 153 -7.38 -13.38 -4.43
N GLY A 154 -7.15 -13.89 -3.22
CA GLY A 154 -8.02 -14.86 -2.54
C GLY A 154 -7.83 -16.32 -2.97
N ALA A 155 -7.37 -16.62 -4.18
CA ALA A 155 -7.17 -18.01 -4.63
C ALA A 155 -6.15 -18.77 -3.79
N HIS A 156 -5.08 -18.09 -3.34
CA HIS A 156 -4.09 -18.65 -2.43
C HIS A 156 -4.67 -19.01 -1.05
N VAL A 157 -5.70 -18.30 -0.58
CA VAL A 157 -6.38 -18.61 0.70
C VAL A 157 -7.17 -19.90 0.55
N TRP A 158 -8.01 -19.98 -0.48
CA TRP A 158 -8.83 -21.17 -0.75
C TRP A 158 -7.98 -22.42 -0.99
N LEU A 159 -6.91 -22.32 -1.79
CA LEU A 159 -5.97 -23.44 -2.01
C LEU A 159 -5.29 -23.88 -0.70
N LEU A 160 -4.86 -22.93 0.13
CA LEU A 160 -4.21 -23.21 1.41
C LEU A 160 -5.17 -23.88 2.40
N ASP A 161 -6.43 -23.48 2.43
CA ASP A 161 -7.44 -24.12 3.27
C ASP A 161 -7.79 -25.52 2.76
N VAL A 162 -7.94 -25.72 1.44
CA VAL A 162 -8.09 -27.06 0.83
C VAL A 162 -6.92 -27.96 1.21
N HIS A 163 -5.68 -27.46 1.12
CA HIS A 163 -4.48 -28.20 1.48
C HIS A 163 -4.46 -28.59 2.97
N ARG A 164 -4.71 -27.62 3.86
CA ARG A 164 -4.78 -27.82 5.32
C ARG A 164 -5.85 -28.85 5.72
N TRP A 165 -7.05 -28.75 5.16
CA TRP A 165 -8.16 -29.64 5.52
C TRP A 165 -8.03 -31.03 4.87
N ALA A 166 -7.42 -31.15 3.68
CA ALA A 166 -7.20 -32.45 3.05
C ALA A 166 -6.21 -33.35 3.83
N ALA A 167 -5.22 -32.77 4.53
CA ALA A 167 -4.20 -33.52 5.24
C ALA A 167 -4.76 -34.41 6.39
N PRO A 168 -5.62 -33.92 7.31
CA PRO A 168 -6.32 -34.76 8.28
C PRO A 168 -7.11 -35.91 7.66
N PHE A 169 -7.79 -35.71 6.51
CA PHE A 169 -8.51 -36.78 5.82
C PHE A 169 -7.56 -37.84 5.24
N ALA A 170 -6.42 -37.43 4.68
CA ALA A 170 -5.39 -38.36 4.22
C ALA A 170 -4.81 -39.20 5.39
N VAL A 171 -4.54 -38.57 6.54
CA VAL A 171 -4.08 -39.28 7.76
C VAL A 171 -5.14 -40.25 8.27
N ALA A 172 -6.41 -39.83 8.35
CA ALA A 172 -7.51 -40.69 8.76
C ALA A 172 -7.71 -41.88 7.81
N GLY A 173 -7.62 -41.64 6.50
CA GLY A 173 -7.63 -42.68 5.46
C GLY A 173 -6.48 -43.68 5.60
N LEU A 174 -5.26 -43.19 5.86
CA LEU A 174 -4.07 -44.01 6.08
C LEU A 174 -4.24 -44.89 7.31
N LEU A 175 -4.66 -44.33 8.45
CA LEU A 175 -4.94 -45.09 9.67
C LEU A 175 -6.06 -46.11 9.46
N ALA A 176 -7.12 -45.78 8.71
CA ALA A 176 -8.22 -46.70 8.40
C ALA A 176 -7.82 -47.84 7.45
N HIS A 177 -6.90 -47.58 6.52
CA HIS A 177 -6.31 -48.58 5.63
C HIS A 177 -5.38 -49.53 6.40
N LEU A 178 -4.51 -48.97 7.24
CA LEU A 178 -3.54 -49.72 8.07
C LEU A 178 -4.22 -50.58 9.15
N ARG A 179 -5.27 -50.08 9.81
CA ARG A 179 -6.07 -50.85 10.80
C ARG A 179 -6.72 -52.10 10.20
N ARG A 180 -6.95 -52.15 8.88
CA ARG A 180 -7.62 -53.25 8.16
C ARG A 180 -6.67 -54.24 7.48
N THR A 181 -5.36 -53.99 7.46
CA THR A 181 -4.32 -54.82 6.80
C THR A 181 -3.50 -55.69 7.76
N ARG A 182 -4.01 -55.94 8.98
CA ARG A 182 -3.29 -56.58 10.10
C ARG A 182 -2.54 -57.87 9.68
N GLY A 183 -1.21 -57.82 9.73
CA GLY A 183 -0.33 -58.97 9.50
C GLY A 183 1.11 -58.72 9.92
N ALA A 184 1.88 -59.78 10.19
CA ALA A 184 3.24 -59.73 10.73
C ALA A 184 4.24 -58.81 9.98
N PRO A 185 4.20 -58.65 8.64
CA PRO A 185 5.12 -57.77 7.92
C PRO A 185 5.01 -56.28 8.30
N GLN A 186 3.91 -55.85 8.94
CA GLN A 186 3.68 -54.44 9.24
C GLN A 186 4.63 -53.88 10.31
N ARG A 187 5.05 -54.67 11.32
CA ARG A 187 5.98 -54.20 12.36
C ARG A 187 7.33 -53.76 11.77
N ALA A 188 7.72 -54.31 10.63
CA ALA A 188 8.92 -53.92 9.88
C ALA A 188 8.79 -52.58 9.13
N ALA A 189 7.56 -52.12 8.82
CA ALA A 189 7.32 -50.85 8.13
C ALA A 189 7.12 -49.66 9.09
N TRP A 190 6.58 -49.90 10.29
CA TRP A 190 6.43 -48.85 11.31
C TRP A 190 7.76 -48.44 11.95
N ARG A 191 8.72 -49.37 12.09
CA ARG A 191 10.07 -49.07 12.60
C ARG A 191 10.79 -47.99 11.77
N PRO A 192 10.97 -48.11 10.44
CA PRO A 192 11.62 -47.08 9.63
C PRO A 192 10.81 -45.77 9.57
N PHE A 193 9.47 -45.83 9.58
CA PHE A 193 8.65 -44.61 9.66
C PHE A 193 8.85 -43.85 10.99
N GLY A 194 8.80 -44.55 12.13
CA GLY A 194 9.05 -43.96 13.45
C GLY A 194 10.49 -43.47 13.62
N LEU A 195 11.48 -44.22 13.14
CA LEU A 195 12.88 -43.82 13.11
C LEU A 195 13.10 -42.60 12.20
N ALA A 196 12.42 -42.52 11.05
CA ALA A 196 12.45 -41.34 10.20
C ALA A 196 11.80 -40.12 10.88
N CYS A 197 10.64 -40.27 11.51
CA CYS A 197 10.02 -39.19 12.29
C CYS A 197 10.97 -38.66 13.38
N MET A 198 11.57 -39.54 14.18
CA MET A 198 12.52 -39.15 15.22
C MET A 198 13.81 -38.53 14.64
N GLY A 199 14.36 -39.12 13.56
CA GLY A 199 15.55 -38.61 12.90
C GLY A 199 15.34 -37.24 12.25
N CYS A 200 14.18 -37.01 11.63
CA CYS A 200 13.81 -35.72 11.06
C CYS A 200 13.50 -34.67 12.13
N MET A 201 12.91 -35.06 13.27
CA MET A 201 12.81 -34.17 14.44
C MET A 201 14.20 -33.81 14.96
N ALA A 202 15.08 -34.79 15.21
CA ALA A 202 16.42 -34.54 15.73
C ALA A 202 17.27 -33.67 14.78
N LEU A 203 17.23 -33.95 13.47
CA LEU A 203 17.90 -33.15 12.44
C LEU A 203 17.31 -31.74 12.36
N GLY A 204 15.99 -31.59 12.41
CA GLY A 204 15.33 -30.28 12.44
C GLY A 204 15.73 -29.45 13.66
N THR A 205 15.80 -30.07 14.85
CA THR A 205 16.26 -29.42 16.09
C THR A 205 17.75 -29.08 16.03
N ALA A 206 18.59 -29.96 15.47
CA ALA A 206 20.03 -29.72 15.31
C ALA A 206 20.32 -28.60 14.30
N LEU A 207 19.63 -28.60 13.14
CA LEU A 207 19.70 -27.50 12.17
C LEU A 207 19.21 -26.19 12.78
N TRP A 208 18.14 -26.21 13.56
CA TRP A 208 17.66 -25.02 14.27
C TRP A 208 18.68 -24.47 15.27
N ALA A 209 19.29 -25.32 16.09
CA ALA A 209 20.34 -24.93 17.03
C ALA A 209 21.65 -24.48 16.35
N ALA A 210 21.90 -24.92 15.12
CA ALA A 210 23.05 -24.52 14.32
C ALA A 210 22.82 -23.25 13.47
N LEU A 211 21.56 -22.81 13.30
CA LEU A 211 21.28 -21.50 12.69
C LEU A 211 21.75 -20.42 13.65
N PRO A 212 22.48 -19.38 13.17
CA PRO A 212 22.79 -18.24 14.01
C PRO A 212 21.47 -17.66 14.53
N PRO A 213 21.39 -17.24 15.82
CA PRO A 213 20.25 -16.47 16.27
C PRO A 213 20.12 -15.25 15.35
N ASP A 214 18.89 -14.82 15.07
CA ASP A 214 18.66 -13.52 14.48
C ASP A 214 19.44 -12.49 15.29
N ARG A 215 20.48 -11.91 14.69
CA ARG A 215 21.11 -10.72 15.25
C ARG A 215 19.98 -9.71 15.33
N ALA A 216 19.59 -9.33 16.55
CA ALA A 216 18.57 -8.32 16.76
C ALA A 216 18.95 -7.11 15.89
N LEU A 217 18.10 -6.80 14.91
CA LEU A 217 18.30 -5.68 14.00
C LEU A 217 17.89 -4.35 14.64
N GLY A 218 17.43 -4.39 15.89
CA GLY A 218 17.39 -3.22 16.77
C GLY A 218 18.81 -2.78 17.13
N VAL A 219 19.07 -1.50 16.89
CA VAL A 219 20.33 -0.81 17.17
C VAL A 219 20.23 -0.22 18.58
N VAL A 220 21.15 -0.62 19.47
CA VAL A 220 21.22 -0.09 20.83
C VAL A 220 22.11 1.15 20.79
N VAL A 221 21.49 2.33 20.82
CA VAL A 221 22.15 3.64 20.58
C VAL A 221 23.48 3.76 21.32
N ALA A 222 23.49 3.57 22.64
CA ALA A 222 24.68 3.72 23.49
C ALA A 222 25.85 2.77 23.15
N ARG A 223 25.58 1.64 22.48
CA ARG A 223 26.60 0.64 22.08
C ARG A 223 26.99 0.78 20.61
N ASP A 224 25.99 0.94 19.75
CA ASP A 224 26.12 0.79 18.30
C ASP A 224 26.26 2.14 17.57
N MET A 225 25.85 3.24 18.19
CA MET A 225 25.92 4.61 17.67
C MET A 225 26.30 5.62 18.78
N PRO A 226 27.51 5.52 19.38
CA PRO A 226 27.90 6.31 20.57
C PRO A 226 28.01 7.83 20.32
N PHE A 227 27.96 8.28 19.07
CA PHE A 227 27.98 9.70 18.70
C PHE A 227 26.60 10.23 18.25
N TYR A 228 25.53 9.46 18.45
CA TYR A 228 24.16 9.90 18.15
C TYR A 228 23.70 10.97 19.13
N SER A 229 23.25 12.12 18.62
CA SER A 229 22.86 13.25 19.48
C SER A 229 21.45 13.06 20.06
N LEU A 230 21.31 13.25 21.39
CA LEU A 230 20.06 13.09 22.15
C LEU A 230 19.75 14.34 23.02
N PRO A 231 19.62 15.55 22.44
CA PRO A 231 19.40 16.77 23.22
C PRO A 231 17.98 16.88 23.82
N PHE A 232 17.05 16.01 23.39
CA PHE A 232 15.64 16.01 23.80
C PHE A 232 15.28 14.82 24.72
N GLY A 233 16.28 14.21 25.36
CA GLY A 233 16.13 13.07 26.27
C GLY A 233 16.37 11.71 25.61
N ASP A 234 16.10 10.64 26.36
CA ASP A 234 16.48 9.26 25.98
C ASP A 234 15.69 8.66 24.80
N HIS A 235 14.62 9.34 24.36
CA HIS A 235 13.83 8.91 23.20
C HIS A 235 14.60 9.22 21.90
N PRO A 236 15.07 8.22 21.14
CA PRO A 236 15.98 8.46 20.03
C PRO A 236 15.36 9.26 18.88
N PHE A 237 14.05 9.19 18.72
CA PHE A 237 13.31 9.82 17.62
C PHE A 237 12.88 11.27 17.94
N ALA A 238 13.05 11.72 19.19
CA ALA A 238 12.67 13.07 19.62
C ALA A 238 13.43 14.17 18.85
N PRO A 239 12.78 15.30 18.49
CA PRO A 239 11.44 15.71 18.93
C PRO A 239 10.29 15.28 17.99
N GLY A 240 10.51 14.25 17.17
CA GLY A 240 9.42 13.53 16.51
C GLY A 240 8.75 12.51 17.46
N GLU A 241 7.54 12.08 17.09
CA GLU A 241 6.70 11.20 17.93
C GLU A 241 6.72 9.72 17.49
N TRP A 242 7.49 9.38 16.44
CA TRP A 242 7.58 8.01 15.93
C TRP A 242 8.23 7.07 16.94
N LYS A 243 7.70 5.85 17.08
CA LYS A 243 8.19 4.81 17.99
C LYS A 243 8.43 3.49 17.25
N THR A 244 9.44 2.73 17.65
CA THR A 244 9.55 1.30 17.33
C THR A 244 8.97 0.47 18.47
N ALA A 245 8.42 -0.71 18.17
CA ALA A 245 7.80 -1.59 19.17
C ALA A 245 8.79 -2.10 20.25
N ASP A 246 10.11 -2.05 19.97
CA ASP A 246 11.19 -2.36 20.91
C ASP A 246 11.91 -1.12 21.46
N GLY A 247 11.47 0.09 21.07
CA GLY A 247 12.06 1.38 21.45
C GLY A 247 13.45 1.66 20.84
N GLY A 248 14.04 0.72 20.11
CA GLY A 248 15.39 0.82 19.54
C GLY A 248 15.41 1.42 18.13
N LEU A 249 16.55 2.02 17.76
CA LEU A 249 16.82 2.43 16.38
C LEU A 249 16.78 1.21 15.44
N VAL A 250 16.56 1.47 14.16
CA VAL A 250 16.48 0.45 13.11
C VAL A 250 17.84 0.26 12.43
N ASN A 251 18.31 -0.98 12.28
CA ASN A 251 19.52 -1.23 11.49
C ASN A 251 19.26 -0.98 10.00
N TRP A 252 19.81 0.12 9.50
CA TRP A 252 19.72 0.58 8.10
C TRP A 252 20.12 -0.48 7.09
N ARG A 253 21.15 -1.31 7.38
CA ARG A 253 21.64 -2.36 6.46
C ARG A 253 20.62 -3.42 6.13
N GLY A 254 19.58 -3.56 6.96
CA GLY A 254 18.51 -4.51 6.75
C GLY A 254 17.23 -3.89 6.20
N VAL A 255 17.12 -2.57 6.01
CA VAL A 255 15.84 -1.97 5.57
C VAL A 255 15.66 -2.27 4.08
N PRO A 256 14.56 -2.93 3.67
CA PRO A 256 14.34 -3.25 2.26
C PRO A 256 13.76 -2.04 1.55
N SER A 257 14.34 -1.68 0.40
CA SER A 257 13.79 -0.68 -0.51
C SER A 257 12.44 -1.12 -1.07
N ALA A 258 11.54 -0.17 -1.31
CA ALA A 258 10.25 -0.32 -1.98
C ALA A 258 10.36 -1.07 -3.32
N ARG A 259 11.48 -0.95 -4.04
CA ARG A 259 11.74 -1.74 -5.27
C ARG A 259 11.64 -3.25 -5.02
N SER A 260 12.08 -3.74 -3.86
CA SER A 260 11.97 -5.17 -3.51
C SER A 260 10.51 -5.61 -3.39
N CYS A 261 9.64 -4.73 -2.91
CA CYS A 261 8.19 -4.95 -2.92
C CYS A 261 7.67 -4.94 -4.36
N GLY A 262 8.16 -4.02 -5.19
CA GLY A 262 7.86 -3.90 -6.62
C GLY A 262 8.19 -5.12 -7.48
N GLU A 263 9.00 -6.07 -7.02
CA GLU A 263 9.23 -7.34 -7.73
C GLU A 263 7.94 -8.18 -7.85
N CYS A 264 7.10 -8.16 -6.80
CA CYS A 264 5.81 -8.89 -6.76
C CYS A 264 4.61 -7.92 -6.85
N HIS A 265 4.71 -6.75 -6.25
CA HIS A 265 3.69 -5.69 -6.21
C HIS A 265 3.97 -4.60 -7.24
N ARG A 266 4.21 -5.01 -8.50
CA ARG A 266 4.62 -4.13 -9.61
C ARG A 266 3.70 -2.92 -9.76
N ARG A 267 2.38 -3.12 -9.77
CA ARG A 267 1.40 -2.03 -9.91
C ARG A 267 1.43 -1.09 -8.71
N GLU A 268 1.40 -1.62 -7.50
CA GLU A 268 1.34 -0.80 -6.29
C GLU A 268 2.62 0.03 -6.09
N PHE A 269 3.79 -0.53 -6.44
CA PHE A 269 5.05 0.23 -6.48
C PHE A 269 5.04 1.33 -7.55
N MET A 270 4.51 1.05 -8.74
CA MET A 270 4.36 2.04 -9.81
C MET A 270 3.45 3.20 -9.37
N GLU A 271 2.25 2.87 -8.87
CA GLU A 271 1.29 3.82 -8.30
C GLU A 271 1.91 4.68 -7.17
N TRP A 272 2.65 4.05 -6.25
CA TRP A 272 3.37 4.76 -5.18
C TRP A 272 4.46 5.68 -5.70
N SER A 273 5.26 5.27 -6.70
CA SER A 273 6.41 6.04 -7.19
C SER A 273 6.04 7.41 -7.78
N ALA A 274 4.85 7.54 -8.38
CA ALA A 274 4.35 8.81 -8.90
C ALA A 274 3.79 9.74 -7.79
N SER A 275 3.45 9.18 -6.63
CA SER A 275 2.88 9.92 -5.49
C SER A 275 3.87 10.94 -4.89
N MET A 276 3.35 11.80 -4.01
CA MET A 276 4.19 12.65 -3.15
C MET A 276 4.88 11.88 -2.02
N HIS A 277 4.37 10.71 -1.61
CA HIS A 277 4.95 9.90 -0.53
C HIS A 277 6.32 9.33 -0.91
N ALA A 278 6.54 9.02 -2.18
CA ALA A 278 7.82 8.46 -2.68
C ALA A 278 8.95 9.51 -2.82
N ILE A 279 8.64 10.79 -2.56
CA ILE A 279 9.57 11.92 -2.73
C ILE A 279 9.48 12.93 -1.57
N SER A 280 8.80 12.58 -0.48
CA SER A 280 8.42 13.53 0.57
C SER A 280 9.59 14.21 1.26
N ASP A 281 10.78 13.59 1.21
CA ASP A 281 12.03 14.06 1.79
C ASP A 281 12.98 14.76 0.80
N ARG A 282 12.73 14.63 -0.51
CA ARG A 282 13.66 15.03 -1.58
C ARG A 282 13.12 16.05 -2.56
N ASP A 283 11.84 16.43 -2.47
CA ASP A 283 11.34 17.52 -3.31
C ASP A 283 11.97 18.86 -2.90
N LEU A 284 12.33 19.69 -3.88
CA LEU A 284 13.16 20.89 -3.65
C LEU A 284 12.43 21.97 -2.84
N ILE A 285 11.09 21.98 -2.83
CA ILE A 285 10.31 22.91 -2.03
C ILE A 285 10.39 22.48 -0.56
N TYR A 286 10.30 21.17 -0.29
CA TYR A 286 10.52 20.62 1.04
C TYR A 286 11.97 20.82 1.53
N ASP A 287 12.99 20.41 0.78
CA ASP A 287 14.40 20.52 1.20
C ASP A 287 14.78 21.97 1.52
N ALA A 288 14.42 22.93 0.66
CA ALA A 288 14.66 24.36 0.93
C ALA A 288 13.91 24.85 2.18
N SER A 289 12.71 24.33 2.45
CA SER A 289 11.96 24.66 3.66
C SER A 289 12.59 24.06 4.92
N VAL A 290 13.09 22.81 4.87
CA VAL A 290 13.84 22.21 5.97
C VAL A 290 15.09 23.01 6.27
N ARG A 291 15.90 23.33 5.24
CA ARG A 291 17.12 24.16 5.38
C ARG A 291 16.83 25.51 6.02
N GLU A 292 15.77 26.19 5.61
CA GLU A 292 15.35 27.46 6.21
C GLU A 292 15.09 27.30 7.72
N ASN A 293 14.39 26.23 8.12
CA ASN A 293 14.08 25.97 9.52
C ASN A 293 15.30 25.47 10.33
N VAL A 294 16.08 24.52 9.84
CA VAL A 294 17.17 23.90 10.62
C VAL A 294 18.46 24.71 10.62
N ALA A 295 18.75 25.47 9.55
CA ALA A 295 20.03 26.18 9.39
C ALA A 295 19.91 27.71 9.43
N ALA A 296 18.82 28.29 8.90
CA ALA A 296 18.67 29.75 8.82
C ALA A 296 17.83 30.36 9.96
N SER A 297 16.92 29.60 10.57
CA SER A 297 16.05 30.10 11.64
C SER A 297 16.80 30.30 12.97
N ARG A 298 16.35 31.26 13.77
CA ARG A 298 16.89 31.53 15.11
C ARG A 298 16.70 30.33 16.03
N ALA A 299 15.56 29.64 15.96
CA ALA A 299 15.35 28.43 16.74
C ALA A 299 16.15 27.22 16.21
N GLY A 300 16.54 27.21 14.94
CA GLY A 300 17.43 26.21 14.33
C GLY A 300 18.89 26.33 14.76
N ALA A 301 19.34 27.54 15.12
CA ALA A 301 20.69 27.81 15.62
C ALA A 301 21.11 26.99 16.86
N GLN A 302 20.15 26.36 17.56
CA GLN A 302 20.39 25.35 18.60
C GLN A 302 19.75 24.02 18.21
N HIS A 303 20.57 22.98 18.06
CA HIS A 303 20.14 21.62 17.72
C HIS A 303 19.31 21.50 16.43
N GLY A 304 19.55 22.37 15.44
CA GLY A 304 18.76 22.41 14.20
C GLY A 304 18.68 21.07 13.48
N THR A 305 19.79 20.35 13.34
CA THR A 305 19.82 19.01 12.74
C THR A 305 18.96 18.01 13.52
N GLU A 306 19.05 17.99 14.85
CA GLU A 306 18.23 17.11 15.69
C GLU A 306 16.75 17.51 15.67
N LYS A 307 16.42 18.81 15.62
CA LYS A 307 15.05 19.29 15.41
C LYS A 307 14.48 18.87 14.05
N GLY A 308 15.33 18.66 13.05
CA GLY A 308 14.96 18.06 11.76
C GLY A 308 14.19 16.74 11.89
N ARG A 309 14.38 15.95 12.96
CA ARG A 309 13.60 14.72 13.22
C ARG A 309 12.10 14.96 13.35
N TRP A 310 11.66 16.16 13.73
CA TRP A 310 10.24 16.52 13.78
C TRP A 310 9.63 16.65 12.38
N CYS A 311 10.39 17.16 11.40
CA CYS A 311 10.02 17.15 9.98
C CYS A 311 10.13 15.72 9.41
N GLU A 312 11.28 15.08 9.61
CA GLU A 312 11.56 13.77 9.03
C GLU A 312 10.74 12.63 9.63
N SER A 313 10.10 12.79 10.79
CA SER A 313 9.12 11.80 11.29
C SER A 313 7.88 11.68 10.40
N CYS A 314 7.60 12.68 9.56
CA CYS A 314 6.58 12.60 8.51
C CYS A 314 7.17 12.40 7.11
N HIS A 315 8.32 13.03 6.82
CA HIS A 315 8.85 13.15 5.45
C HIS A 315 9.88 12.07 5.08
N ASN A 316 10.87 11.79 5.93
CA ASN A 316 11.75 10.61 5.85
C ASN A 316 11.69 9.75 7.13
N PRO A 317 10.59 9.00 7.38
CA PRO A 317 10.46 8.25 8.63
C PRO A 317 11.54 7.19 8.80
N LEU A 318 12.12 6.66 7.71
CA LEU A 318 13.24 5.71 7.78
C LEU A 318 14.56 6.39 8.15
N GLY A 319 14.80 7.64 7.73
CA GLY A 319 15.91 8.46 8.17
C GLY A 319 15.87 8.72 9.68
N THR A 320 14.70 9.09 10.22
CA THR A 320 14.48 9.20 11.67
C THR A 320 14.68 7.85 12.35
N LEU A 321 13.99 6.80 11.87
CA LEU A 321 14.00 5.47 12.48
C LEU A 321 15.38 4.79 12.53
N THR A 322 16.25 5.06 11.55
CA THR A 322 17.60 4.46 11.49
C THR A 322 18.67 5.29 12.19
N GLY A 323 18.36 6.50 12.65
CA GLY A 323 19.32 7.42 13.25
C GLY A 323 20.19 8.18 12.24
N PHE A 324 19.72 8.35 10.99
CA PHE A 324 20.39 9.15 9.97
C PHE A 324 20.39 10.65 10.32
N VAL A 325 19.29 11.15 10.90
CA VAL A 325 19.11 12.56 11.25
C VAL A 325 19.85 12.91 12.55
N THR A 326 21.14 13.22 12.44
CA THR A 326 22.06 13.58 13.54
C THR A 326 23.25 14.37 12.98
N PRO A 327 23.89 15.29 13.74
CA PRO A 327 25.04 16.08 13.27
C PRO A 327 26.25 15.24 12.79
N LEU A 328 26.42 14.04 13.37
CA LEU A 328 27.50 13.10 13.02
C LEU A 328 26.90 11.76 12.58
N PRO A 329 26.50 11.60 11.30
CA PRO A 329 25.84 10.39 10.83
C PRO A 329 26.81 9.18 10.79
N SER A 330 26.41 8.09 11.44
CA SER A 330 27.05 6.76 11.36
C SER A 330 26.26 5.76 10.50
N VAL A 331 25.22 6.28 9.84
CA VAL A 331 24.34 5.58 8.90
C VAL A 331 24.81 5.89 7.49
N GLN A 332 24.94 4.86 6.65
CA GLN A 332 25.15 5.07 5.22
C GLN A 332 23.79 5.26 4.55
N GLU A 333 23.70 6.23 3.64
CA GLU A 333 22.55 6.40 2.77
C GLU A 333 22.36 5.17 1.87
N THR A 334 21.11 4.77 1.63
CA THR A 334 20.73 3.59 0.85
C THR A 334 19.46 3.87 0.07
N GLU A 335 19.21 3.08 -0.97
CA GLU A 335 17.98 3.15 -1.78
C GLU A 335 16.71 3.27 -0.91
N ALA A 336 16.64 2.60 0.24
CA ALA A 336 15.48 2.66 1.15
C ALA A 336 15.38 3.94 2.02
N LEU A 337 16.50 4.63 2.27
CA LEU A 337 16.52 5.88 3.04
C LEU A 337 16.17 7.10 2.17
N GLU A 338 16.21 6.95 0.85
CA GLU A 338 15.80 7.97 -0.11
C GLU A 338 14.37 7.74 -0.62
N GLU A 339 13.52 6.99 0.08
CA GLU A 339 12.17 6.63 -0.40
C GLU A 339 11.05 7.44 0.29
N GLY A 340 11.40 8.45 1.08
CA GLY A 340 10.46 9.21 1.89
C GLY A 340 9.55 8.29 2.71
N VAL A 341 8.23 8.40 2.50
CA VAL A 341 7.22 7.46 3.02
C VAL A 341 7.15 6.22 2.12
N GLY A 342 8.15 5.35 2.23
CA GLY A 342 8.25 4.07 1.52
C GLY A 342 7.31 2.96 2.02
N CYS A 343 7.20 1.84 1.29
CA CYS A 343 6.22 0.78 1.56
C CYS A 343 6.24 0.25 3.01
N VAL A 344 7.44 0.01 3.57
CA VAL A 344 7.61 -0.51 4.93
C VAL A 344 7.23 0.48 6.03
N VAL A 345 7.19 1.79 5.74
CA VAL A 345 6.78 2.82 6.70
C VAL A 345 5.31 2.58 7.10
N CYS A 346 4.42 2.51 6.10
CA CYS A 346 3.01 2.21 6.33
C CYS A 346 2.80 0.74 6.73
N HIS A 347 3.37 -0.21 5.98
CA HIS A 347 3.11 -1.64 6.19
C HIS A 347 3.72 -2.25 7.47
N THR A 348 4.47 -1.48 8.25
CA THR A 348 4.91 -1.91 9.59
C THR A 348 4.31 -1.09 10.73
N ALA A 349 3.39 -0.16 10.45
CA ALA A 349 2.65 0.56 11.48
C ALA A 349 1.71 -0.40 12.23
N THR A 350 1.84 -0.45 13.56
CA THR A 350 1.01 -1.28 14.46
C THR A 350 -0.02 -0.47 15.25
N HIS A 351 0.30 0.77 15.59
CA HIS A 351 -0.55 1.62 16.39
C HIS A 351 -0.37 3.10 15.99
N PRO A 352 -1.40 3.77 15.45
CA PRO A 352 -1.39 5.20 15.20
C PRO A 352 -1.96 6.02 16.37
N GLU A 353 -1.33 7.16 16.67
CA GLU A 353 -1.77 8.15 17.66
C GLU A 353 -2.13 9.48 16.95
N PRO A 354 -3.18 9.52 16.11
CA PRO A 354 -3.39 10.56 15.08
C PRO A 354 -3.68 11.99 15.58
N LEU A 355 -3.77 12.19 16.90
CA LEU A 355 -3.96 13.51 17.52
C LEU A 355 -2.71 14.04 18.23
N ALA A 356 -1.68 13.21 18.41
CA ALA A 356 -0.34 13.70 18.74
C ALA A 356 0.33 14.28 17.48
N GLY A 357 0.12 13.63 16.32
CA GLY A 357 0.64 14.10 15.03
C GLY A 357 2.14 13.86 14.86
N ASN A 358 2.77 14.55 13.90
CA ASN A 358 4.22 14.53 13.67
C ASN A 358 4.89 13.13 13.67
N GLY A 359 4.24 12.18 13.01
CA GLY A 359 4.72 10.82 12.85
C GLY A 359 4.43 9.92 14.05
N ALA A 360 3.46 10.26 14.92
CA ALA A 360 3.07 9.47 16.09
C ALA A 360 2.49 8.08 15.73
N LEU A 361 3.39 7.16 15.39
CA LEU A 361 3.15 5.80 14.95
C LEU A 361 4.11 4.87 15.69
N THR A 362 3.60 3.77 16.23
CA THR A 362 4.45 2.66 16.68
C THR A 362 4.58 1.64 15.55
N SER A 363 5.81 1.36 15.10
CA SER A 363 6.08 0.35 14.05
C SER A 363 6.81 -0.90 14.57
N HIS A 364 6.46 -2.08 14.05
CA HIS A 364 7.15 -3.35 14.36
C HIS A 364 8.32 -3.64 13.41
N ILE A 365 8.87 -2.61 12.75
CA ILE A 365 9.83 -2.72 11.65
C ILE A 365 11.12 -3.51 12.01
N ASN A 366 11.54 -3.52 13.28
CA ASN A 366 12.66 -4.34 13.78
C ASN A 366 12.31 -5.84 13.90
N GLY A 367 11.02 -6.18 14.06
CA GLY A 367 10.51 -7.55 14.04
C GLY A 367 10.27 -8.10 12.63
N VAL A 368 10.24 -7.26 11.59
CA VAL A 368 10.14 -7.70 10.19
C VAL A 368 11.45 -8.35 9.75
N ARG A 369 11.39 -9.64 9.45
CA ARG A 369 12.55 -10.46 9.07
C ARG A 369 12.95 -10.21 7.62
N ARG A 370 14.09 -9.56 7.44
CA ARG A 370 14.58 -9.04 6.14
C ARG A 370 15.44 -10.03 5.33
N SER A 371 15.60 -11.26 5.83
CA SER A 371 16.40 -12.34 5.23
C SER A 371 15.55 -13.48 4.63
N VAL A 372 14.27 -13.22 4.32
CA VAL A 372 13.40 -14.19 3.65
C VAL A 372 13.55 -14.06 2.14
N HIS A 373 14.02 -15.12 1.47
CA HIS A 373 14.10 -15.15 0.00
C HIS A 373 12.71 -14.98 -0.62
N PRO A 374 12.50 -14.14 -1.67
CA PRO A 374 11.16 -13.84 -2.19
C PRO A 374 10.36 -15.07 -2.64
N ALA A 375 11.02 -16.10 -3.18
CA ALA A 375 10.36 -17.39 -3.48
C ALA A 375 9.67 -18.02 -2.24
N MET A 376 10.20 -17.83 -1.03
CA MET A 376 9.60 -18.31 0.22
C MET A 376 8.39 -17.48 0.63
N ILE A 377 8.39 -16.17 0.36
CA ILE A 377 7.21 -15.31 0.48
C ILE A 377 6.10 -15.81 -0.47
N MET A 378 6.47 -16.10 -1.73
CA MET A 378 5.56 -16.60 -2.75
C MET A 378 4.99 -18.00 -2.45
N ALA A 379 5.74 -18.86 -1.75
CA ALA A 379 5.28 -20.16 -1.29
C ALA A 379 4.38 -20.10 -0.03
N ALA A 380 4.47 -19.03 0.76
CA ALA A 380 3.69 -18.86 2.00
C ALA A 380 3.17 -17.41 2.21
N PRO A 381 2.39 -16.85 1.27
CA PRO A 381 2.06 -15.42 1.25
C PRO A 381 1.19 -14.96 2.44
N SER A 382 0.51 -15.88 3.12
CA SER A 382 -0.28 -15.56 4.31
C SER A 382 0.56 -15.02 5.48
N ARG A 383 1.80 -15.51 5.63
CA ARG A 383 2.80 -15.03 6.61
C ARG A 383 3.21 -13.59 6.31
N HIS A 384 3.61 -13.33 5.06
CA HIS A 384 4.01 -12.00 4.61
C HIS A 384 2.89 -10.97 4.77
N ALA A 385 1.65 -11.34 4.44
CA ALA A 385 0.49 -10.47 4.65
C ALA A 385 0.29 -10.08 6.13
N LEU A 386 0.48 -11.01 7.08
CA LEU A 386 0.42 -10.71 8.52
C LEU A 386 1.61 -9.82 8.95
N ASP A 387 2.82 -10.13 8.50
CA ASP A 387 4.03 -9.35 8.82
C ASP A 387 4.01 -7.93 8.22
N MET A 388 3.20 -7.70 7.19
CA MET A 388 3.01 -6.41 6.48
C MET A 388 1.64 -5.76 6.78
N GLN A 389 1.04 -6.10 7.93
CA GLN A 389 -0.18 -5.46 8.45
C GLN A 389 -1.35 -5.47 7.44
N ALA A 390 -1.55 -6.55 6.69
CA ALA A 390 -2.66 -6.64 5.75
C ALA A 390 -4.00 -6.44 6.47
N ARG A 391 -4.86 -5.56 5.94
CA ARG A 391 -6.11 -5.10 6.60
C ARG A 391 -6.98 -6.17 7.27
N ARG A 392 -7.02 -7.39 6.72
CA ARG A 392 -7.79 -8.51 7.29
C ARG A 392 -7.30 -8.95 8.67
N ASP A 393 -6.00 -8.79 8.91
CA ASP A 393 -5.27 -9.15 10.13
C ASP A 393 -5.05 -7.90 11.02
N ALA A 394 -5.07 -6.70 10.41
CA ALA A 394 -4.76 -5.40 11.02
C ALA A 394 -5.79 -4.32 10.62
N PRO A 395 -6.91 -4.16 11.35
CA PRO A 395 -8.02 -3.30 10.94
C PRO A 395 -7.67 -1.83 10.70
N HIS A 396 -6.70 -1.27 11.44
CA HIS A 396 -6.27 0.12 11.38
C HIS A 396 -5.70 0.54 10.02
N MET A 397 -5.17 -0.41 9.23
CA MET A 397 -4.82 -0.17 7.81
C MET A 397 -6.04 0.22 6.95
N GLY A 398 -7.24 -0.10 7.43
CA GLY A 398 -8.51 0.30 6.84
C GLY A 398 -8.96 1.72 7.19
N GLU A 399 -8.37 2.35 8.21
CA GLU A 399 -8.94 3.48 8.96
C GLU A 399 -8.13 4.76 8.83
N SER A 400 -8.78 5.92 8.85
CA SER A 400 -8.14 7.24 8.71
C SER A 400 -7.08 7.54 9.78
N GLY A 401 -7.12 6.85 10.92
CA GLY A 401 -6.15 7.03 12.01
C GLY A 401 -4.71 6.77 11.57
N LEU A 402 -4.48 5.83 10.65
CA LEU A 402 -3.14 5.61 10.07
C LEU A 402 -2.61 6.87 9.36
N CYS A 403 -3.46 7.54 8.59
CA CYS A 403 -3.11 8.78 7.87
C CYS A 403 -2.92 9.95 8.84
N GLY A 404 -3.75 10.04 9.89
CA GLY A 404 -3.76 11.16 10.82
C GLY A 404 -2.50 11.34 11.65
N ALA A 405 -1.68 10.29 11.82
CA ALA A 405 -0.40 10.43 12.51
C ALA A 405 0.61 11.33 11.77
N CYS A 406 0.49 11.46 10.45
CA CYS A 406 1.28 12.42 9.66
C CYS A 406 0.44 13.64 9.21
N HIS A 407 -0.87 13.47 8.99
CA HIS A 407 -1.80 14.55 8.62
C HIS A 407 -2.40 15.32 9.82
N THR A 408 -1.65 15.35 10.92
CA THR A 408 -1.77 16.25 12.06
C THR A 408 -0.36 16.77 12.34
N GLU A 409 -0.16 18.09 12.33
CA GLU A 409 1.14 18.73 12.52
C GLU A 409 1.02 19.80 13.61
N ILE A 410 1.72 19.57 14.72
CA ILE A 410 1.73 20.41 15.91
C ILE A 410 3.19 20.66 16.32
N ARG A 411 3.62 21.93 16.24
CA ARG A 411 4.94 22.33 16.73
C ARG A 411 4.90 22.46 18.23
N MET A 412 5.40 21.46 18.93
CA MET A 412 5.51 21.44 20.39
C MET A 412 6.65 22.36 20.89
N PRO A 413 6.58 22.89 22.14
CA PRO A 413 7.61 23.79 22.69
C PRO A 413 9.03 23.22 22.71
N VAL A 414 9.18 21.89 22.74
CA VAL A 414 10.49 21.21 22.63
C VAL A 414 11.18 21.44 21.27
N VAL A 415 10.41 21.71 20.21
CA VAL A 415 10.92 22.12 18.90
C VAL A 415 11.23 23.62 18.92
N ALA A 416 10.20 24.45 19.13
CA ALA A 416 10.32 25.89 19.27
C ALA A 416 9.04 26.55 19.83
N GLY A 417 9.19 27.75 20.39
CA GLY A 417 8.08 28.56 20.94
C GLY A 417 7.69 28.20 22.37
N GLN A 418 6.80 28.99 22.97
CA GLN A 418 6.34 28.80 24.36
C GLN A 418 5.11 27.89 24.48
N HIS A 419 4.33 27.77 23.41
CA HIS A 419 3.07 27.02 23.35
C HIS A 419 2.99 26.21 22.06
N PRO A 420 2.21 25.10 22.03
CA PRO A 420 1.95 24.35 20.81
C PRO A 420 1.30 25.23 19.73
N LEU A 421 1.78 25.15 18.49
CA LEU A 421 1.11 25.73 17.31
C LEU A 421 0.66 24.63 16.35
N HIS A 422 -0.58 24.72 15.89
CA HIS A 422 -1.22 23.73 15.02
C HIS A 422 -1.05 24.14 13.54
N PHE A 423 -0.12 23.50 12.85
CA PHE A 423 0.18 23.78 11.45
C PHE A 423 -0.68 22.96 10.48
N GLN A 424 -1.11 21.75 10.83
CA GLN A 424 -2.07 20.98 10.03
C GLN A 424 -3.01 20.21 10.96
N GLU A 425 -4.31 20.26 10.69
CA GLU A 425 -5.34 19.61 11.50
C GLU A 425 -6.28 18.73 10.65
N THR A 426 -5.85 18.33 9.45
CA THR A 426 -6.66 17.64 8.44
C THR A 426 -7.38 16.40 8.99
N TYR A 427 -6.73 15.62 9.85
CA TYR A 427 -7.37 14.47 10.50
C TYR A 427 -8.44 14.88 11.52
N ASP A 428 -8.22 15.92 12.32
CA ASP A 428 -9.19 16.40 13.31
C ASP A 428 -10.36 17.16 12.66
N GLU A 429 -10.10 17.89 11.56
CA GLU A 429 -11.12 18.41 10.63
C GLU A 429 -12.01 17.28 10.09
N TRP A 430 -11.41 16.19 9.61
CA TRP A 430 -12.15 15.00 9.16
C TRP A 430 -12.90 14.33 10.30
N ARG A 431 -12.28 14.11 11.47
CA ARG A 431 -12.90 13.40 12.61
C ARG A 431 -14.15 14.11 13.11
N ARG A 432 -14.19 15.44 13.02
CA ARG A 432 -15.35 16.27 13.39
C ARG A 432 -16.41 16.38 12.27
N SER A 433 -16.21 15.74 11.12
CA SER A 433 -17.03 15.92 9.94
C SER A 433 -18.19 14.92 9.78
N PRO A 434 -19.20 15.24 8.95
CA PRO A 434 -20.24 14.29 8.57
C PRO A 434 -19.70 13.01 7.90
N PHE A 435 -18.53 13.07 7.26
CA PHE A 435 -17.92 11.93 6.58
C PHE A 435 -17.35 10.91 7.57
N ALA A 436 -16.69 11.37 8.64
CA ALA A 436 -16.25 10.48 9.72
C ALA A 436 -17.44 9.84 10.46
N ALA A 437 -18.50 10.61 10.74
CA ALA A 437 -19.73 10.09 11.34
C ALA A 437 -20.43 9.04 10.44
N GLN A 438 -20.28 9.18 9.12
CA GLN A 438 -20.71 8.19 8.13
C GLN A 438 -19.72 7.04 7.92
N GLY A 439 -18.56 7.05 8.59
CA GLY A 439 -17.53 6.02 8.46
C GLY A 439 -16.75 6.05 7.13
N VAL A 440 -16.84 7.13 6.34
CA VAL A 440 -16.04 7.30 5.11
C VAL A 440 -14.61 7.67 5.52
N GLN A 441 -13.66 6.78 5.23
CA GLN A 441 -12.26 6.92 5.61
C GLN A 441 -11.44 7.70 4.58
N CYS A 442 -10.30 8.26 4.96
CA CYS A 442 -9.39 8.95 4.04
C CYS A 442 -9.02 8.07 2.84
N GLN A 443 -8.76 6.79 3.08
CA GLN A 443 -8.43 5.82 2.04
C GLN A 443 -9.59 5.52 1.08
N ASP A 444 -10.84 5.75 1.45
CA ASP A 444 -11.97 5.46 0.58
C ASP A 444 -12.01 6.43 -0.62
N CYS A 445 -11.60 7.69 -0.42
CA CYS A 445 -11.38 8.66 -1.50
C CYS A 445 -9.94 8.61 -2.03
N HIS A 446 -8.93 8.78 -1.19
CA HIS A 446 -7.53 8.96 -1.63
C HIS A 446 -6.85 7.67 -2.09
N MET A 447 -7.35 6.48 -1.72
CA MET A 447 -6.88 5.20 -2.30
C MET A 447 -7.88 4.61 -3.31
N ALA A 448 -8.88 5.38 -3.77
CA ALA A 448 -9.71 4.97 -4.88
C ALA A 448 -8.88 4.88 -6.17
N ARG A 449 -9.30 4.00 -7.10
CA ARG A 449 -8.76 3.98 -8.47
C ARG A 449 -9.20 5.17 -9.31
N ASP A 450 -10.35 5.76 -8.96
CA ASP A 450 -10.82 7.02 -9.50
C ASP A 450 -11.48 7.82 -8.36
N PRO A 451 -10.73 8.71 -7.69
CA PRO A 451 -11.22 9.48 -6.55
C PRO A 451 -12.37 10.43 -6.88
N ALA A 452 -12.36 11.04 -8.07
CA ALA A 452 -13.41 11.97 -8.50
C ALA A 452 -14.76 11.23 -8.69
N SER A 453 -14.73 10.07 -9.36
CA SER A 453 -15.92 9.21 -9.48
C SER A 453 -16.40 8.68 -8.12
N TYR A 454 -15.48 8.41 -7.17
CA TYR A 454 -15.87 7.99 -5.81
C TYR A 454 -16.62 9.10 -5.07
N ILE A 455 -16.10 10.33 -5.09
CA ILE A 455 -16.76 11.52 -4.49
C ILE A 455 -18.10 11.79 -5.17
N ALA A 456 -18.18 11.72 -6.50
CA ALA A 456 -19.43 11.90 -7.24
C ALA A 456 -20.50 10.88 -6.83
N ALA A 457 -20.12 9.65 -6.49
CA ALA A 457 -21.03 8.64 -5.95
C ALA A 457 -21.48 8.95 -4.51
N LEU A 458 -20.56 9.38 -3.62
CA LEU A 458 -20.91 9.85 -2.28
C LEU A 458 -21.92 11.01 -2.32
N LYS A 459 -21.77 11.97 -3.25
CA LYS A 459 -22.72 13.08 -3.46
C LYS A 459 -24.13 12.61 -3.85
N ARG A 460 -24.26 11.42 -4.48
CA ARG A 460 -25.55 10.77 -4.78
C ARG A 460 -26.09 9.89 -3.64
N GLY A 461 -25.39 9.81 -2.51
CA GLY A 461 -25.74 8.93 -1.39
C GLY A 461 -25.33 7.46 -1.60
N GLU A 462 -24.55 7.16 -2.63
CA GLU A 462 -24.06 5.81 -2.92
C GLU A 462 -22.82 5.49 -2.07
N ARG A 463 -22.54 4.19 -1.88
CA ARG A 463 -21.28 3.72 -1.28
C ARG A 463 -20.58 2.73 -2.23
N PRO A 464 -19.68 3.21 -3.10
CA PRO A 464 -18.95 2.34 -4.01
C PRO A 464 -18.09 1.33 -3.25
N ARG A 465 -17.89 0.14 -3.84
CA ARG A 465 -16.99 -0.87 -3.28
C ARG A 465 -15.57 -0.30 -3.20
N ARG A 466 -14.98 -0.28 -2.00
CA ARG A 466 -13.61 0.18 -1.79
C ARG A 466 -12.63 -0.52 -2.73
N THR A 467 -11.82 0.29 -3.41
CA THR A 467 -10.64 -0.15 -4.16
C THR A 467 -9.40 0.35 -3.43
N VAL A 468 -8.21 -0.11 -3.85
CA VAL A 468 -6.93 0.38 -3.33
C VAL A 468 -6.03 0.73 -4.50
N SER A 469 -5.47 1.93 -4.45
CA SER A 469 -4.54 2.60 -5.35
C SER A 469 -3.48 3.27 -4.49
N HIS A 470 -2.20 3.17 -4.84
CA HIS A 470 -1.11 3.79 -4.06
C HIS A 470 -0.64 5.15 -4.60
N ARG A 471 -1.37 5.74 -5.57
CA ARG A 471 -1.15 7.11 -6.04
C ARG A 471 -1.33 8.15 -4.93
N ILE A 472 -2.27 7.88 -4.01
CA ILE A 472 -2.67 8.72 -2.87
C ILE A 472 -2.69 10.22 -3.25
N PRO A 473 -3.44 10.62 -4.29
CA PRO A 473 -3.41 11.98 -4.80
C PRO A 473 -3.93 12.96 -3.74
N GLY A 474 -3.14 13.99 -3.50
CA GLY A 474 -3.53 15.18 -2.74
C GLY A 474 -3.89 16.31 -3.70
N ASN A 475 -3.21 17.45 -3.54
CA ASN A 475 -3.42 18.67 -4.32
C ASN A 475 -2.15 19.16 -5.06
N ASN A 476 -1.06 18.39 -5.06
CA ASN A 476 0.18 18.76 -5.75
C ASN A 476 0.11 18.39 -7.24
N TYR A 477 -0.44 19.32 -8.02
CA TYR A 477 -0.60 19.17 -9.47
C TYR A 477 0.71 19.43 -10.23
N LEU A 478 1.62 20.24 -9.67
CA LEU A 478 2.89 20.64 -10.29
C LEU A 478 3.87 19.47 -10.36
N LEU A 479 4.14 18.83 -9.22
CA LEU A 479 5.08 17.71 -9.14
C LEU A 479 4.54 16.41 -9.74
N SER A 480 3.31 16.43 -10.25
CA SER A 480 2.69 15.34 -11.02
C SER A 480 2.72 15.55 -12.53
N ASP A 481 3.21 16.69 -13.04
CA ASP A 481 3.19 17.02 -14.47
C ASP A 481 4.53 16.67 -15.15
N PRO A 482 4.67 15.52 -15.85
CA PRO A 482 5.95 15.17 -16.48
C PRO A 482 6.26 16.02 -17.71
N ASP A 483 5.31 16.85 -18.18
CA ASP A 483 5.38 17.59 -19.43
C ASP A 483 5.82 19.07 -19.21
N LEU A 484 6.22 19.44 -17.98
CA LEU A 484 6.80 20.77 -17.71
C LEU A 484 8.10 21.00 -18.52
N PRO A 485 8.34 22.25 -18.99
CA PRO A 485 9.52 22.59 -19.79
C PRO A 485 10.85 22.21 -19.12
N GLY A 486 11.84 21.86 -19.94
CA GLY A 486 13.19 21.49 -19.48
C GLY A 486 13.27 20.23 -18.63
N GLY A 487 12.16 19.50 -18.43
CA GLY A 487 12.09 18.39 -17.48
C GLY A 487 12.01 18.86 -16.02
N LEU A 488 11.56 20.10 -15.77
CA LEU A 488 11.53 20.77 -14.46
C LEU A 488 10.93 19.90 -13.35
N THR A 489 9.90 19.09 -13.64
CA THR A 489 9.31 18.17 -12.66
C THR A 489 10.28 17.14 -12.11
N HIS A 490 11.23 16.62 -12.91
CA HIS A 490 12.26 15.73 -12.38
C HIS A 490 13.22 16.48 -11.46
N THR A 491 13.56 17.73 -11.78
CA THR A 491 14.39 18.58 -10.92
C THR A 491 13.68 18.87 -9.59
N LEU A 492 12.45 19.37 -9.64
CA LEU A 492 11.66 19.72 -8.46
C LEU A 492 11.34 18.52 -7.56
N ARG A 493 11.20 17.30 -8.12
CA ARG A 493 10.99 16.06 -7.36
C ARG A 493 12.27 15.49 -6.72
N GLY A 494 13.43 16.12 -6.90
CA GLY A 494 14.73 15.58 -6.44
C GLY A 494 15.19 14.35 -7.24
N GLY A 495 14.75 14.24 -8.50
CA GLY A 495 15.04 13.11 -9.39
C GLY A 495 13.86 12.14 -9.56
N SER A 496 14.19 10.89 -9.88
CA SER A 496 13.23 9.78 -9.98
C SER A 496 13.40 8.84 -8.77
N PRO A 497 12.31 8.27 -8.22
CA PRO A 497 12.40 7.38 -7.06
C PRO A 497 13.36 6.20 -7.23
N GLY A 498 13.96 5.77 -6.13
CA GLY A 498 14.86 4.62 -6.06
C GLY A 498 14.31 3.40 -6.81
N GLY A 499 15.13 2.84 -7.69
CA GLY A 499 14.84 1.56 -8.33
C GLY A 499 13.79 1.55 -9.45
N ILE A 500 13.09 2.66 -9.72
CA ILE A 500 12.01 2.71 -10.75
C ILE A 500 12.49 2.22 -12.13
N ASN A 501 13.66 2.70 -12.56
CA ASN A 501 14.30 2.37 -13.84
C ASN A 501 14.82 0.92 -13.91
N ARG A 502 14.81 0.15 -12.81
CA ARG A 502 15.14 -1.29 -12.82
C ARG A 502 13.93 -2.17 -13.10
N LEU A 503 12.72 -1.63 -12.94
CA LEU A 503 11.46 -2.38 -13.09
C LEU A 503 10.59 -1.87 -14.24
N PHE A 504 10.67 -0.58 -14.59
CA PHE A 504 9.82 0.09 -15.57
C PHE A 504 10.62 1.01 -16.49
N GLN A 505 10.08 1.28 -17.67
CA GLN A 505 10.60 2.28 -18.60
C GLN A 505 10.18 3.68 -18.19
N ARG A 506 10.97 4.68 -18.57
CA ARG A 506 10.68 6.10 -18.31
C ARG A 506 9.30 6.53 -18.84
N ALA A 507 8.90 6.01 -20.01
CA ALA A 507 7.59 6.30 -20.60
C ALA A 507 6.43 5.85 -19.70
N GLU A 508 6.49 4.61 -19.19
CA GLU A 508 5.48 4.08 -18.26
C GLU A 508 5.35 4.97 -17.00
N TYR A 509 6.48 5.42 -16.44
CA TYR A 509 6.49 6.29 -15.26
C TYR A 509 5.92 7.70 -15.56
N HIS A 510 6.15 8.23 -16.76
CA HIS A 510 5.53 9.50 -17.18
C HIS A 510 4.01 9.34 -17.35
N ASP A 511 3.53 8.23 -17.91
CA ASP A 511 2.09 7.97 -18.03
C ASP A 511 1.42 7.85 -16.65
N GLU A 512 2.10 7.23 -15.68
CA GLU A 512 1.63 7.13 -14.29
C GLU A 512 1.62 8.50 -13.57
N LEU A 513 2.58 9.38 -13.85
CA LEU A 513 2.56 10.78 -13.39
C LEU A 513 1.36 11.55 -13.99
N ARG A 514 1.10 11.44 -15.30
CA ARG A 514 -0.07 12.06 -15.96
C ARG A 514 -1.39 11.57 -15.37
N GLU A 515 -1.51 10.28 -15.09
CA GLU A 515 -2.69 9.72 -14.43
C GLU A 515 -2.84 10.25 -12.99
N THR A 516 -1.75 10.33 -12.24
CA THR A 516 -1.74 10.94 -10.90
C THR A 516 -2.19 12.41 -10.96
N ARG A 517 -1.69 13.18 -11.93
CA ARG A 517 -2.09 14.57 -12.19
C ARG A 517 -3.57 14.71 -12.51
N ARG A 518 -4.10 13.83 -13.38
CA ARG A 518 -5.53 13.77 -13.72
C ARG A 518 -6.38 13.55 -12.47
N GLN A 519 -5.96 12.65 -11.57
CA GLN A 519 -6.66 12.41 -10.31
C GLN A 519 -6.59 13.59 -9.34
N VAL A 520 -5.44 14.28 -9.25
CA VAL A 520 -5.30 15.52 -8.45
C VAL A 520 -6.24 16.62 -8.94
N LEU A 521 -6.30 16.87 -10.25
CA LEU A 521 -7.19 17.88 -10.83
C LEU A 521 -8.67 17.52 -10.62
N GLY A 522 -9.04 16.25 -10.85
CA GLY A 522 -10.40 15.77 -10.61
C GLY A 522 -10.83 15.81 -9.14
N LEU A 523 -9.89 15.66 -8.19
CA LEU A 523 -10.16 15.87 -6.76
C LEU A 523 -10.45 17.34 -6.45
N LEU A 524 -9.63 18.25 -6.98
CA LEU A 524 -9.81 19.70 -6.78
C LEU A 524 -11.14 20.20 -7.38
N GLU A 525 -11.53 19.68 -8.54
CA GLU A 525 -12.84 19.93 -9.13
C GLU A 525 -13.99 19.36 -8.28
N ALA A 526 -13.90 18.09 -7.90
CA ALA A 526 -14.98 17.40 -7.16
C ALA A 526 -15.19 17.92 -5.73
N ALA A 527 -14.17 18.54 -5.12
CA ALA A 527 -14.20 19.00 -3.72
C ALA A 527 -15.22 20.11 -3.45
N ALA A 528 -15.47 20.99 -4.42
CA ALA A 528 -16.30 22.18 -4.26
C ALA A 528 -17.51 22.20 -5.21
N GLU A 529 -18.50 23.02 -4.85
CA GLU A 529 -19.49 23.58 -5.76
C GLU A 529 -19.46 25.11 -5.64
N LEU A 530 -19.67 25.79 -6.76
CA LEU A 530 -19.69 27.25 -6.86
C LEU A 530 -21.05 27.69 -7.42
N SER A 531 -21.70 28.66 -6.79
CA SER A 531 -22.98 29.17 -7.28
C SER A 531 -23.14 30.68 -7.09
N ILE A 532 -23.89 31.31 -8.00
CA ILE A 532 -24.13 32.76 -8.00
C ILE A 532 -25.60 33.01 -7.66
N HIS A 533 -25.82 33.65 -6.52
CA HIS A 533 -27.10 34.23 -6.12
C HIS A 533 -27.08 35.74 -6.42
N SER A 534 -28.24 36.29 -6.78
CA SER A 534 -28.42 37.71 -7.08
C SER A 534 -29.67 38.20 -6.35
N ALA A 535 -29.58 39.35 -5.69
CA ALA A 535 -30.75 40.07 -5.21
C ALA A 535 -31.17 41.11 -6.24
N SER A 536 -32.48 41.37 -6.36
CA SER A 536 -32.98 42.48 -7.17
C SER A 536 -32.66 43.79 -6.47
N THR A 537 -31.87 44.65 -7.10
CA THR A 537 -31.54 45.99 -6.60
C THR A 537 -32.17 47.06 -7.48
N GLY A 538 -33.22 47.70 -6.96
CA GLY A 538 -33.51 49.08 -7.36
C GLY A 538 -32.53 50.00 -6.63
N GLY A 539 -31.85 50.91 -7.33
CA GLY A 539 -30.98 51.90 -6.69
C GLY A 539 -29.61 52.18 -7.32
N GLY A 540 -29.21 51.51 -8.41
CA GLY A 540 -27.98 51.84 -9.17
C GLY A 540 -26.79 50.92 -8.97
N ASP A 541 -26.80 50.07 -7.94
CA ASP A 541 -25.81 48.99 -7.76
C ASP A 541 -26.41 47.63 -8.09
N LEU A 542 -25.57 46.64 -8.41
CA LEU A 542 -25.91 45.24 -8.57
C LEU A 542 -25.41 44.43 -7.36
N ALA A 543 -26.33 43.91 -6.55
CA ALA A 543 -25.99 43.09 -5.38
C ALA A 543 -25.90 41.59 -5.74
N LEU A 544 -24.71 41.03 -5.58
CA LEU A 544 -24.39 39.64 -5.87
C LEU A 544 -23.96 38.92 -4.59
N THR A 545 -24.16 37.61 -4.56
CA THR A 545 -23.61 36.73 -3.53
C THR A 545 -23.12 35.46 -4.19
N VAL A 546 -21.81 35.22 -4.11
CA VAL A 546 -21.21 33.97 -4.57
C VAL A 546 -21.11 33.03 -3.37
N GLU A 547 -21.67 31.82 -3.50
CA GLU A 547 -21.53 30.75 -2.51
C GLU A 547 -20.48 29.74 -2.98
N VAL A 548 -19.46 29.51 -2.14
CA VAL A 548 -18.53 28.39 -2.26
C VAL A 548 -18.94 27.32 -1.25
N ARG A 549 -19.22 26.10 -1.72
CA ARG A 549 -19.69 25.00 -0.88
C ARG A 549 -18.70 23.83 -0.92
N ASN A 550 -18.25 23.39 0.25
CA ASN A 550 -17.45 22.17 0.36
C ASN A 550 -18.41 20.95 0.35
N THR A 551 -18.52 20.28 -0.80
CA THR A 551 -19.42 19.15 -1.01
C THR A 551 -18.71 17.82 -1.25
N GLY A 552 -17.41 17.84 -1.55
CA GLY A 552 -16.63 16.64 -1.86
C GLY A 552 -15.49 16.32 -0.88
N ALA A 553 -14.97 17.31 -0.14
CA ALA A 553 -13.88 17.05 0.80
C ALA A 553 -14.40 16.60 2.17
N GLY A 554 -13.83 15.51 2.68
CA GLY A 554 -14.18 14.95 3.99
C GLY A 554 -13.63 15.72 5.20
N HIS A 555 -12.73 16.67 4.94
CA HIS A 555 -12.06 17.60 5.85
C HIS A 555 -12.37 19.05 5.44
N ALA A 556 -11.70 20.06 5.99
CA ALA A 556 -11.93 21.44 5.57
C ALA A 556 -11.33 21.73 4.18
N LEU A 557 -11.81 22.77 3.50
CA LEU A 557 -11.38 23.15 2.16
C LEU A 557 -10.91 24.62 2.15
N PRO A 558 -9.63 24.89 1.82
CA PRO A 558 -8.52 23.95 1.65
C PRO A 558 -8.03 23.39 3.00
N THR A 559 -7.17 22.37 2.98
CA THR A 559 -6.51 21.80 4.18
C THR A 559 -5.00 21.60 3.94
N GLY A 560 -4.26 21.28 4.99
CA GLY A 560 -2.81 21.03 4.96
C GLY A 560 -1.97 22.30 5.22
N PRO A 561 -0.78 22.45 4.61
CA PRO A 561 0.08 23.63 4.82
C PRO A 561 -0.48 24.86 4.10
N LEU A 562 -1.43 25.53 4.77
CA LEU A 562 -2.21 26.64 4.22
C LEU A 562 -1.48 28.00 4.17
N ASP A 563 -0.24 28.06 4.65
CA ASP A 563 0.67 29.18 4.46
C ASP A 563 1.26 29.22 3.05
N GLN A 564 1.34 28.07 2.39
CA GLN A 564 1.65 27.94 0.97
C GLN A 564 0.36 27.78 0.15
N ARG A 565 -0.45 26.78 0.50
CA ARG A 565 -1.59 26.31 -0.28
C ARG A 565 -2.82 27.17 -0.03
N HIS A 566 -3.41 27.71 -1.09
CA HIS A 566 -4.55 28.60 -0.97
C HIS A 566 -5.53 28.41 -2.12
N MET A 567 -6.79 28.75 -1.84
CA MET A 567 -7.80 28.99 -2.86
C MET A 567 -8.30 30.43 -2.77
N TRP A 568 -8.76 31.00 -3.89
CA TRP A 568 -9.38 32.33 -3.91
C TRP A 568 -10.50 32.39 -4.94
N LEU A 569 -11.34 33.41 -4.78
CA LEU A 569 -12.46 33.67 -5.66
C LEU A 569 -12.16 34.83 -6.62
N GLU A 570 -12.24 34.56 -7.92
CA GLU A 570 -12.31 35.57 -8.97
C GLU A 570 -13.77 35.83 -9.36
N VAL A 571 -14.14 37.10 -9.55
CA VAL A 571 -15.47 37.51 -10.03
C VAL A 571 -15.31 38.58 -11.11
N GLU A 572 -15.97 38.34 -12.24
CA GLU A 572 -16.06 39.24 -13.40
C GLU A 572 -17.55 39.54 -13.66
N VAL A 573 -17.90 40.80 -13.87
CA VAL A 573 -19.24 41.24 -14.28
C VAL A 573 -19.12 42.02 -15.58
N LEU A 574 -19.83 41.57 -16.61
CA LEU A 574 -19.91 42.20 -17.92
C LEU A 574 -21.31 42.77 -18.18
N ASP A 575 -21.39 43.88 -18.91
CA ASP A 575 -22.65 44.36 -19.47
C ASP A 575 -23.02 43.64 -20.79
N GLY A 576 -24.21 43.91 -21.31
CA GLY A 576 -24.76 43.29 -22.52
C GLY A 576 -24.03 43.67 -23.82
N ALA A 577 -23.06 44.60 -23.77
CA ALA A 577 -22.13 44.87 -24.86
C ALA A 577 -20.77 44.18 -24.66
N GLY A 578 -20.60 43.41 -23.58
CA GLY A 578 -19.35 42.73 -23.21
C GLY A 578 -18.35 43.61 -22.46
N ARG A 579 -18.73 44.82 -22.02
CA ARG A 579 -17.84 45.71 -21.27
C ARG A 579 -17.78 45.29 -19.80
N THR A 580 -16.58 45.16 -19.27
CA THR A 580 -16.34 44.85 -17.86
C THR A 580 -16.80 46.00 -16.95
N LEU A 581 -17.74 45.70 -16.06
CA LEU A 581 -18.24 46.59 -15.02
C LEU A 581 -17.51 46.36 -13.68
N HIS A 582 -17.11 45.12 -13.41
CA HIS A 582 -16.34 44.73 -12.23
C HIS A 582 -15.42 43.56 -12.57
N HIS A 583 -14.20 43.58 -12.04
CA HIS A 583 -13.29 42.43 -12.04
C HIS A 583 -12.45 42.46 -10.77
N SER A 584 -12.44 41.35 -10.04
CA SER A 584 -11.63 41.15 -8.82
C SER A 584 -11.18 39.71 -8.75
N GLY A 585 -10.02 39.45 -8.14
CA GLY A 585 -9.40 38.12 -8.04
C GLY A 585 -8.63 37.68 -9.28
N ALA A 586 -8.24 38.63 -10.15
CA ALA A 586 -7.42 38.36 -11.32
C ALA A 586 -6.04 37.79 -10.93
N PHE A 587 -5.47 36.98 -11.82
CA PHE A 587 -4.13 36.42 -11.70
C PHE A 587 -3.24 36.91 -12.84
N ASP A 588 -2.06 37.43 -12.53
CA ASP A 588 -1.06 37.77 -13.53
C ASP A 588 -0.14 36.57 -13.78
N GLY A 589 -0.24 35.98 -14.97
CA GLY A 589 0.61 34.88 -15.42
C GLY A 589 2.08 35.26 -15.65
N THR A 590 2.46 36.53 -15.53
CA THR A 590 3.83 37.03 -15.70
C THR A 590 4.57 37.14 -14.37
N SER A 591 3.93 37.75 -13.35
CA SER A 591 4.52 37.92 -12.02
C SER A 591 4.09 36.86 -11.00
N GLY A 592 3.06 36.06 -11.31
CA GLY A 592 2.43 35.17 -10.33
C GLY A 592 1.62 35.90 -9.26
N ALA A 593 1.36 37.20 -9.42
CA ALA A 593 0.55 37.97 -8.47
C ALA A 593 -0.95 37.62 -8.58
N ILE A 594 -1.61 37.58 -7.44
CA ILE A 594 -3.08 37.53 -7.31
C ILE A 594 -3.53 38.91 -6.81
N ASP A 595 -4.66 39.41 -7.30
CA ASP A 595 -5.31 40.61 -6.79
C ASP A 595 -5.39 40.59 -5.24
N PRO A 596 -4.78 41.57 -4.53
CA PRO A 596 -4.71 41.57 -3.07
C PRO A 596 -6.09 41.78 -2.39
N THR A 597 -7.12 42.15 -3.14
CA THR A 597 -8.50 42.27 -2.66
C THR A 597 -9.31 40.96 -2.80
N ALA A 598 -8.73 39.93 -3.41
CA ALA A 598 -9.37 38.63 -3.62
C ALA A 598 -9.81 37.98 -2.28
N PRO A 599 -11.05 37.49 -2.16
CA PRO A 599 -11.45 36.62 -1.08
C PRO A 599 -10.61 35.34 -1.11
N MET A 600 -9.70 35.19 -0.15
CA MET A 600 -8.70 34.11 -0.12
C MET A 600 -8.79 33.30 1.16
N TRP A 601 -8.71 31.97 1.01
CA TRP A 601 -8.59 31.00 2.09
C TRP A 601 -7.14 30.54 2.17
N VAL A 602 -6.43 31.15 3.12
CA VAL A 602 -4.98 31.03 3.35
C VAL A 602 -4.74 31.16 4.86
N LYS A 603 -3.58 30.72 5.34
CA LYS A 603 -3.13 30.87 6.71
C LYS A 603 -1.77 31.56 6.77
N HIS A 604 -1.75 32.85 7.03
CA HIS A 604 -0.49 33.58 7.19
C HIS A 604 0.21 33.15 8.50
N MET A 605 1.48 32.78 8.36
CA MET A 605 2.42 32.65 9.47
C MET A 605 3.01 34.02 9.75
N LEU A 606 2.93 34.49 11.00
CA LEU A 606 3.49 35.76 11.43
C LEU A 606 4.70 35.53 12.33
N ASP A 607 5.74 36.32 12.12
CA ASP A 607 6.89 36.41 13.03
C ASP A 607 6.58 37.23 14.30
N ASP A 608 7.54 37.32 15.21
CA ASP A 608 7.41 38.06 16.48
C ASP A 608 7.24 39.59 16.31
N ALA A 609 7.61 40.14 15.16
CA ALA A 609 7.33 41.52 14.77
C ALA A 609 5.96 41.68 14.08
N GLY A 610 5.22 40.59 13.86
CA GLY A 610 3.92 40.57 13.22
C GLY A 610 3.94 40.66 11.69
N ARG A 611 5.09 40.43 11.04
CA ARG A 611 5.21 40.38 9.58
C ARG A 611 4.83 38.99 9.07
N ILE A 612 4.23 38.94 7.88
CA ILE A 612 3.92 37.67 7.20
C ILE A 612 5.21 37.07 6.64
N ASP A 613 5.48 35.80 6.95
CA ASP A 613 6.56 35.02 6.34
C ASP A 613 5.99 34.08 5.26
N LEU A 614 6.63 34.05 4.09
CA LEU A 614 6.24 33.22 2.93
C LEU A 614 7.29 32.16 2.57
N ARG A 615 8.28 31.94 3.45
CA ARG A 615 9.40 31.00 3.29
C ARG A 615 9.17 29.65 3.95
N HIS A 616 7.98 29.42 4.50
CA HIS A 616 7.63 28.25 5.32
C HIS A 616 8.44 28.13 6.63
N LEU A 617 8.62 29.26 7.35
CA LEU A 617 9.42 29.35 8.57
C LEU A 617 8.68 28.87 9.83
N LEU A 618 8.38 27.57 9.88
CA LEU A 618 7.67 26.88 10.96
C LEU A 618 8.29 27.11 12.35
N PHE A 619 9.61 27.14 12.48
CA PHE A 619 10.29 27.20 13.77
C PHE A 619 10.17 28.57 14.47
N ASP A 620 10.26 29.67 13.72
CA ASP A 620 10.19 31.04 14.28
C ASP A 620 8.81 31.70 14.17
N THR A 621 7.79 31.00 13.66
CA THR A 621 6.40 31.50 13.63
C THR A 621 5.88 31.75 15.06
N ASP A 622 5.46 32.99 15.34
CA ASP A 622 4.80 33.39 16.60
C ASP A 622 3.33 32.97 16.59
N ARG A 623 2.61 33.29 15.51
CA ARG A 623 1.15 33.10 15.43
C ARG A 623 0.63 32.86 14.02
N LEU A 624 -0.58 32.34 13.96
CA LEU A 624 -1.29 31.98 12.73
C LEU A 624 -2.52 32.87 12.54
N VAL A 625 -2.66 33.49 11.36
CA VAL A 625 -3.78 34.38 11.03
C VAL A 625 -4.46 33.91 9.75
N TYR A 626 -5.79 33.82 9.80
CA TYR A 626 -6.62 33.40 8.66
C TYR A 626 -7.45 34.61 8.19
N PRO A 627 -7.23 35.14 6.97
CA PRO A 627 -8.13 36.12 6.36
C PRO A 627 -9.54 35.54 6.18
N ARG A 628 -9.62 34.26 5.76
CA ARG A 628 -10.81 33.41 5.84
C ARG A 628 -10.41 32.04 6.34
N LYS A 629 -11.23 31.46 7.23
CA LYS A 629 -11.02 30.09 7.73
C LYS A 629 -11.45 29.07 6.68
N PRO A 630 -10.75 27.93 6.54
CA PRO A 630 -11.19 26.82 5.70
C PRO A 630 -12.66 26.43 5.85
N ILE A 631 -13.31 26.15 4.72
CA ILE A 631 -14.72 25.76 4.67
C ILE A 631 -14.86 24.31 5.14
N ALA A 632 -15.45 24.11 6.32
CA ALA A 632 -15.67 22.77 6.88
C ALA A 632 -16.48 21.87 5.94
N ALA A 633 -16.26 20.54 6.01
CA ALA A 633 -16.95 19.56 5.17
C ALA A 633 -18.47 19.67 5.27
N GLY A 634 -19.15 19.81 4.12
CA GLY A 634 -20.60 19.99 4.04
C GLY A 634 -21.09 21.43 4.33
N ALA A 635 -20.22 22.35 4.70
CA ALA A 635 -20.53 23.76 4.92
C ALA A 635 -20.39 24.60 3.62
N ALA A 636 -20.84 25.85 3.69
CA ALA A 636 -20.72 26.83 2.63
C ALA A 636 -20.28 28.19 3.19
N GLU A 637 -19.59 28.97 2.37
CA GLU A 637 -19.26 30.37 2.66
C GLU A 637 -19.83 31.27 1.56
N ARG A 638 -20.43 32.40 1.97
CA ARG A 638 -21.09 33.35 1.07
C ARG A 638 -20.34 34.67 1.06
N ILE A 639 -19.97 35.12 -0.12
CA ILE A 639 -19.24 36.37 -0.34
C ILE A 639 -20.15 37.32 -1.10
N GLY A 640 -20.50 38.45 -0.45
CA GLY A 640 -21.28 39.51 -1.05
C GLY A 640 -20.43 40.46 -1.88
N TYR A 641 -20.95 40.89 -3.02
CA TYR A 641 -20.37 41.94 -3.86
C TYR A 641 -21.44 43.01 -4.15
N ALA A 642 -21.05 44.27 -4.06
CA ALA A 642 -21.84 45.40 -4.53
C ALA A 642 -21.12 46.01 -5.74
N VAL A 643 -21.67 45.82 -6.93
CA VAL A 643 -21.08 46.28 -8.18
C VAL A 643 -21.81 47.54 -8.63
N ALA A 644 -21.14 48.68 -8.59
CA ALA A 644 -21.69 49.94 -9.10
C ALA A 644 -21.98 49.82 -10.60
N LEU A 645 -23.20 50.16 -11.03
CA LEU A 645 -23.57 50.14 -12.44
C LEU A 645 -23.43 51.56 -13.02
N PRO A 646 -22.56 51.78 -14.01
CA PRO A 646 -22.55 53.02 -14.79
C PRO A 646 -23.93 53.34 -15.38
N PRO A 647 -24.34 54.62 -15.49
CA PRO A 647 -25.65 54.99 -16.05
C PRO A 647 -25.90 54.54 -17.49
N ASP A 648 -24.84 54.19 -18.24
CA ASP A 648 -24.89 53.67 -19.60
C ASP A 648 -24.75 52.14 -19.68
N ALA A 649 -24.64 51.45 -18.54
CA ALA A 649 -24.50 49.99 -18.46
C ALA A 649 -25.75 49.29 -19.00
N ARG A 650 -25.54 48.38 -19.94
CA ARG A 650 -26.63 47.71 -20.66
C ARG A 650 -26.90 46.34 -20.06
N ALA A 651 -28.15 46.04 -19.76
CA ALA A 651 -28.55 44.68 -19.41
C ALA A 651 -28.69 43.81 -20.68
N PRO A 652 -28.59 42.47 -20.59
CA PRO A 652 -28.37 41.69 -19.38
C PRO A 652 -26.93 41.80 -18.86
N TYR A 653 -26.73 41.57 -17.57
CA TYR A 653 -25.41 41.51 -16.94
C TYR A 653 -24.94 40.07 -16.83
N THR A 654 -23.76 39.75 -17.34
CA THR A 654 -23.18 38.41 -17.22
C THR A 654 -22.21 38.40 -16.05
N VAL A 655 -22.53 37.63 -15.01
CA VAL A 655 -21.66 37.41 -13.85
C VAL A 655 -20.94 36.08 -14.02
N ARG A 656 -19.61 36.09 -13.95
CA ARG A 656 -18.76 34.91 -13.90
C ARG A 656 -18.03 34.87 -12.57
N ALA A 657 -18.05 33.71 -11.93
CA ALA A 657 -17.28 33.43 -10.73
C ALA A 657 -16.38 32.22 -11.00
N ARG A 658 -15.11 32.29 -10.58
CA ARG A 658 -14.13 31.22 -10.76
C ARG A 658 -13.42 30.97 -9.43
N LEU A 659 -13.48 29.74 -8.93
CA LEU A 659 -12.74 29.30 -7.75
C LEU A 659 -11.41 28.72 -8.21
N TRP A 660 -10.32 29.36 -7.82
CA TRP A 660 -8.97 28.97 -8.19
C TRP A 660 -8.23 28.35 -7.01
N TYR A 661 -7.32 27.42 -7.28
CA TYR A 661 -6.39 26.85 -6.31
C TYR A 661 -4.95 27.00 -6.79
N ARG A 662 -4.02 27.24 -5.86
CA ARG A 662 -2.58 27.30 -6.15
C ARG A 662 -1.77 26.56 -5.09
N LEU A 663 -0.72 25.87 -5.55
CA LEU A 663 0.12 25.03 -4.71
C LEU A 663 0.93 25.81 -3.68
N ALA A 664 1.48 26.96 -4.06
CA ALA A 664 2.28 27.83 -3.21
C ALA A 664 2.29 29.28 -3.75
N PHE A 665 2.78 30.22 -2.94
CA PHE A 665 3.13 31.57 -3.39
C PHE A 665 4.49 31.57 -4.10
N GLU A 666 4.68 32.48 -5.05
CA GLU A 666 5.92 32.59 -5.84
C GLU A 666 7.22 32.68 -5.03
N PRO A 667 7.28 33.42 -3.89
CA PRO A 667 8.50 33.54 -3.08
C PRO A 667 9.06 32.23 -2.51
N ILE A 668 8.33 31.11 -2.62
CA ILE A 668 8.89 29.79 -2.28
C ILE A 668 9.95 29.33 -3.28
N LEU A 669 9.82 29.69 -4.56
CA LEU A 669 10.82 29.37 -5.59
C LEU A 669 12.03 30.31 -5.48
N GLU A 670 11.80 31.59 -5.17
CA GLU A 670 12.86 32.53 -4.81
C GLU A 670 13.69 32.02 -3.63
N ASN A 671 13.07 31.33 -2.66
CA ASN A 671 13.76 30.76 -1.51
C ASN A 671 14.81 29.71 -1.91
N ILE A 672 14.48 28.84 -2.87
CA ILE A 672 15.40 27.84 -3.45
C ILE A 672 16.63 28.55 -4.07
N GLY A 673 16.38 29.62 -4.83
CA GLY A 673 17.43 30.46 -5.42
C GLY A 673 18.34 31.11 -4.37
N ARG A 674 17.76 31.74 -3.34
CA ARG A 674 18.52 32.39 -2.24
C ARG A 674 19.43 31.43 -1.48
N GLN A 675 19.07 30.16 -1.38
CA GLN A 675 19.86 29.11 -0.73
C GLN A 675 20.96 28.53 -1.64
N GLY A 676 21.15 29.07 -2.86
CA GLY A 676 22.19 28.65 -3.80
C GLY A 676 21.88 27.31 -4.49
N MET A 677 20.63 26.86 -4.48
CA MET A 677 20.20 25.58 -5.06
C MET A 677 19.86 25.69 -6.57
N GLY A 678 20.02 26.89 -7.15
CA GLY A 678 19.67 27.21 -8.53
C GLY A 678 18.40 28.07 -8.62
N GLU A 679 18.32 28.89 -9.66
CA GLU A 679 17.17 29.75 -9.92
C GLU A 679 16.12 29.01 -10.76
N ILE A 680 14.84 29.18 -10.41
CA ILE A 680 13.71 28.56 -11.10
C ILE A 680 12.84 29.69 -11.66
N GLU A 681 13.13 30.09 -12.89
CA GLU A 681 12.34 31.09 -13.63
C GLU A 681 11.03 30.47 -14.15
N THR A 682 10.09 30.23 -13.24
CA THR A 682 8.74 29.78 -13.61
C THR A 682 7.71 30.37 -12.66
N VAL A 683 6.57 30.80 -13.20
CA VAL A 683 5.41 31.19 -12.40
C VAL A 683 4.64 29.93 -12.04
N ILE A 684 4.39 29.66 -10.75
CA ILE A 684 3.55 28.53 -10.33
C ILE A 684 2.13 28.76 -10.89
N PRO A 685 1.64 28.00 -11.89
CA PRO A 685 0.34 28.30 -12.49
C PRO A 685 -0.77 27.82 -11.55
N PRO A 686 -1.88 28.56 -11.37
CA PRO A 686 -3.03 28.07 -10.64
C PRO A 686 -3.85 27.10 -11.47
N VAL A 687 -4.75 26.38 -10.81
CA VAL A 687 -5.70 25.46 -11.42
C VAL A 687 -7.13 25.87 -11.06
N LEU A 688 -8.02 25.82 -12.05
CA LEU A 688 -9.43 26.11 -11.86
C LEU A 688 -10.08 24.92 -11.13
N MET A 689 -10.73 25.18 -9.99
CA MET A 689 -11.52 24.17 -9.28
C MET A 689 -12.95 24.14 -9.82
N GLN A 690 -13.60 25.31 -9.88
CA GLN A 690 -15.02 25.43 -10.23
C GLN A 690 -15.28 26.75 -10.94
N THR A 691 -16.28 26.76 -11.81
CA THR A 691 -16.77 27.96 -12.50
C THR A 691 -18.29 28.04 -12.40
N ALA A 692 -18.82 29.24 -12.27
CA ALA A 692 -20.24 29.53 -12.34
C ALA A 692 -20.46 30.75 -13.23
N GLU A 693 -21.42 30.67 -14.14
CA GLU A 693 -21.87 31.82 -14.93
C GLU A 693 -23.37 32.03 -14.70
N ARG A 694 -23.79 33.28 -14.55
CA ARG A 694 -25.20 33.65 -14.43
C ARG A 694 -25.48 34.93 -15.18
N VAL A 695 -26.41 34.85 -16.14
CA VAL A 695 -26.94 36.00 -16.86
C VAL A 695 -28.11 36.60 -16.06
N LEU A 696 -28.03 37.89 -15.76
CA LEU A 696 -28.99 38.64 -14.97
C LEU A 696 -29.76 39.62 -15.85
N GLN A 697 -31.07 39.44 -15.91
CA GLN A 697 -31.99 40.42 -16.48
C GLN A 697 -32.24 41.55 -15.47
N PRO A 698 -32.54 42.77 -15.92
CA PRO A 698 -33.00 43.81 -15.01
C PRO A 698 -34.35 43.36 -14.44
N ALA A 699 -34.54 43.50 -13.12
CA ALA A 699 -35.82 43.19 -12.53
C ALA A 699 -36.91 44.05 -13.19
N PRO A 700 -38.07 43.47 -13.59
CA PRO A 700 -39.16 44.29 -14.10
C PRO A 700 -39.52 45.30 -13.00
N LEU A 701 -39.51 46.59 -13.34
CA LEU A 701 -40.01 47.64 -12.47
C LEU A 701 -41.38 47.19 -11.97
N ALA A 702 -41.51 47.00 -10.65
CA ALA A 702 -42.79 46.72 -10.04
C ALA A 702 -43.73 47.85 -10.48
N ARG A 703 -44.76 47.50 -11.26
CA ARG A 703 -45.74 48.49 -11.71
C ARG A 703 -46.32 49.11 -10.45
N ALA A 704 -46.03 50.39 -10.23
CA ALA A 704 -46.82 51.18 -9.30
C ALA A 704 -48.27 51.08 -9.77
N GLU A 705 -49.11 50.41 -8.98
CA GLU A 705 -50.56 50.45 -9.19
C GLU A 705 -51.01 51.88 -8.94
N ALA A 706 -51.06 52.66 -10.02
CA ALA A 706 -51.58 54.00 -10.01
C ALA A 706 -53.07 53.93 -9.64
N ALA A 707 -53.43 54.72 -8.63
CA ALA A 707 -54.72 54.74 -7.95
C ALA A 707 -55.97 54.68 -8.84
N ARG A 708 -57.02 54.11 -8.26
CA ARG A 708 -58.39 54.61 -8.38
C ARG A 708 -58.94 54.89 -6.99
#